data_AF-A0A812QKB5-F1
#
_entry.id   AF-A0A812QKB5-F1
#
_cell.length_a   1.000
_cell.length_b   1.000
_cell.length_c   1.000
_cell.angle_alpha   90.00
_cell.angle_beta   90.00
_cell.angle_gamma   90.00
#
_symmetry.space_group_name_H-M   'P 1'
#
loop_
_entity.id
_entity.type
_entity.pdbx_description
1 polymer ?
#
loop_
_entity_poly.entity_id
_entity_poly.type
_entity_poly.pdbx_seq_one_letter_code
_entity_poly.pdbx_strand_id
1 'polypeptide(L)'
;ERFRMAEFDASRALQFSSGYAHGALGSGATSGDDLAFPVVPPPPASAHLTNRRGGVSAEPAGANNVRWAEWTAPFYRKSEEHRIKLLCAVRTCPIFQGVEERDLHTIVDAIEVVSFQPRDTIYTKGEYGRSGFVLISGQVIAEAEDVDQSDNIFRRSKSRWVTFEEGQFFGEHTMLWGFTRRVTMTTSEGCVVGKLRRDAYFNIVTRSAMRTRSLKEKYLRQVPIFETFDDELIIRITDIVEKRTYAQGQKIIKQGEEIVQAGQSVSKGENVPAELYILLSGQCEASIMVDVVGGNKKEAEEQAVREYKPGQRFGELGFIHRKTRAANVTAKTEVELLVLDRDTFERLVELELKQRENYACDPRKALADFWSPGSHRGPRGIEAPGPSSETHWFAVYRPTSRDALAKMLNQTAVGKGLNVKGKSAKRNRLSGFVPFLQIHDNADKNKIENPPPDAFVTIYYDSKQDREIALQEMRDAAAIGGTWTGGDRDHAITLDDSYPDAFGARVPETLMRMVYIDKQDIQFQAGWETGRHSEPAFMDMNLHAVRDEKSNPRVVLYQYDATNPMNPHGLLIAYAEEWTAPHSSKVVRTVKPVVSDFDTFTVGSKGMRYERLPPDQMELELWSLDRTREILSQPNSDSWTSRWLKVLSEAAKQGRKPEVPPYGFGDPTSYGLIEQVIKATQVSGAVRHGAECFNFLFPQELDSEYLIVWHGFSGKPWEYHDQQGLLKFLRERIAEGYCFPLNPVWPVRDPGWYEVYSELVASQAARSTMACWFPEDAMSRIESMHQEFPEGFHSMESSQSTPPGNKEDVEQEQLRLQSTGAQEQLRLQSTGSTTS
;
A
#
# COMPACT_ATOMS: atom_id res chain seq x y z
N GLU A 1 14.06 -0.51 45.54
CA GLU A 1 12.98 0.10 46.34
C GLU A 1 12.27 1.18 45.53
N ARG A 2 10.94 1.06 45.49
CA ARG A 2 9.89 2.08 45.25
C ARG A 2 10.02 3.04 44.06
N PHE A 3 9.36 2.68 42.96
CA PHE A 3 8.54 3.62 42.20
C PHE A 3 7.14 3.04 42.02
N ARG A 4 6.13 3.75 42.54
CA ARG A 4 4.71 3.37 42.55
C ARG A 4 4.10 3.56 41.16
N MET A 5 3.31 2.59 40.74
CA MET A 5 2.30 2.72 39.69
C MET A 5 1.28 3.79 40.08
N ALA A 6 0.99 4.71 39.16
CA ALA A 6 -0.18 5.57 39.18
C ALA A 6 -1.07 5.14 38.02
N GLU A 7 -2.22 4.56 38.34
CA GLU A 7 -3.33 4.34 37.43
C GLU A 7 -3.88 5.70 36.99
N PHE A 8 -3.94 5.94 35.68
CA PHE A 8 -4.56 7.13 35.11
C PHE A 8 -6.00 6.78 34.70
N ASP A 9 -6.94 7.24 35.53
CA ASP A 9 -8.39 7.17 35.30
C ASP A 9 -8.79 8.15 34.18
N ALA A 10 -9.26 7.61 33.06
CA ALA A 10 -9.69 8.31 31.87
C ALA A 10 -11.09 8.91 32.07
N SER A 11 -11.20 9.90 32.96
CA SER A 11 -12.48 10.54 33.31
C SER A 11 -12.33 12.05 33.52
N ARG A 12 -11.61 12.79 32.65
CA ARG A 12 -11.66 14.28 32.62
C ARG A 12 -10.92 14.91 31.44
N ALA A 13 -11.60 15.09 30.31
CA ALA A 13 -11.20 16.07 29.30
C ALA A 13 -12.42 16.46 28.44
N LEU A 14 -13.24 17.38 28.95
CA LEU A 14 -14.13 18.22 28.14
C LEU A 14 -14.73 19.28 29.07
N GLN A 15 -14.00 20.37 29.29
CA GLN A 15 -14.55 21.70 29.57
C GLN A 15 -13.39 22.68 29.77
N PHE A 16 -13.15 23.54 28.78
CA PHE A 16 -12.91 24.96 29.02
C PHE A 16 -13.09 25.74 27.72
N SER A 17 -14.14 26.56 27.68
CA SER A 17 -14.16 27.87 27.02
C SER A 17 -15.43 28.62 27.44
N SER A 18 -15.38 29.27 28.60
CA SER A 18 -16.03 30.57 28.77
C SER A 18 -15.27 31.34 29.85
N GLY A 19 -14.50 32.33 29.44
CA GLY A 19 -13.80 33.23 30.35
C GLY A 19 -14.71 34.37 30.83
N TYR A 20 -14.24 34.97 31.94
CA TYR A 20 -14.65 36.23 32.58
C TYR A 20 -15.86 36.12 33.55
N ALA A 21 -15.79 36.53 34.82
CA ALA A 21 -14.82 37.35 35.55
C ALA A 21 -14.99 37.20 37.08
N HIS A 22 -13.91 37.53 37.83
CA HIS A 22 -13.82 38.02 39.23
C HIS A 22 -14.72 37.42 40.33
N GLY A 23 -14.25 37.03 41.52
CA GLY A 23 -12.97 37.19 42.20
C GLY A 23 -13.17 36.97 43.71
N ALA A 24 -12.08 36.62 44.38
CA ALA A 24 -11.76 36.85 45.79
C ALA A 24 -12.39 35.98 46.92
N LEU A 25 -11.47 35.22 47.54
CA LEU A 25 -11.20 35.10 48.99
C LEU A 25 -12.08 34.22 49.88
N GLY A 26 -11.42 33.38 50.69
CA GLY A 26 -11.88 33.08 52.06
C GLY A 26 -11.78 31.63 52.52
N SER A 27 -10.65 31.30 53.16
CA SER A 27 -10.36 30.09 53.93
C SER A 27 -11.31 29.85 55.13
N GLY A 28 -11.53 28.58 55.50
CA GLY A 28 -12.01 28.24 56.85
C GLY A 28 -12.53 26.80 56.99
N ALA A 29 -11.74 25.95 57.63
CA ALA A 29 -12.08 24.59 58.05
C ALA A 29 -13.04 24.59 59.27
N THR A 30 -13.88 23.55 59.41
CA THR A 30 -14.01 22.67 60.61
C THR A 30 -15.25 21.76 60.56
N SER A 31 -15.00 20.46 60.70
CA SER A 31 -15.71 19.41 61.47
C SER A 31 -17.23 19.46 61.76
N GLY A 32 -17.88 18.31 61.57
CA GLY A 32 -18.68 17.66 62.63
C GLY A 32 -20.20 17.56 62.44
N ASP A 33 -20.66 16.31 62.25
CA ASP A 33 -21.92 15.67 62.67
C ASP A 33 -23.29 16.07 62.11
N ASP A 34 -23.83 15.12 61.32
CA ASP A 34 -25.08 14.37 61.49
C ASP A 34 -26.46 15.06 61.65
N LEU A 35 -27.33 14.65 60.72
CA LEU A 35 -28.77 14.38 60.83
C LEU A 35 -29.77 15.55 60.90
N ALA A 36 -30.17 16.04 59.72
CA ALA A 36 -31.58 16.31 59.39
C ALA A 36 -31.75 16.47 57.87
N PHE A 37 -32.58 15.63 57.24
CA PHE A 37 -33.01 15.84 55.85
C PHE A 37 -33.87 17.11 55.75
N PRO A 38 -33.49 18.13 54.96
CA PRO A 38 -34.40 19.20 54.62
C PRO A 38 -35.36 18.71 53.53
N VAL A 39 -36.66 18.81 53.83
CA VAL A 39 -37.76 18.60 52.88
C VAL A 39 -37.53 19.50 51.65
N VAL A 40 -37.30 18.87 50.50
CA VAL A 40 -37.20 19.56 49.21
C VAL A 40 -38.60 20.10 48.86
N PRO A 41 -38.78 21.42 48.63
CA PRO A 41 -40.05 21.95 48.16
C PRO A 41 -40.33 21.40 46.74
N PRO A 42 -41.60 21.14 46.38
CA PRO A 42 -41.92 20.63 45.06
C PRO A 42 -41.42 21.60 43.98
N PRO A 43 -40.84 21.10 42.87
CA PRO A 43 -40.37 21.96 41.80
C PRO A 43 -41.54 22.73 41.18
N PRO A 44 -41.33 23.99 40.75
CA PRO A 44 -42.38 24.78 40.14
C PRO A 44 -42.89 24.08 38.88
N ALA A 45 -44.22 23.98 38.77
CA ALA A 45 -44.89 23.50 37.58
C ALA A 45 -44.54 24.42 36.39
N SER A 46 -44.23 23.80 35.24
CA SER A 46 -43.92 24.39 33.93
C SER A 46 -42.43 24.61 33.57
N ALA A 47 -41.65 23.53 33.57
CA ALA A 47 -40.58 23.40 32.59
C ALA A 47 -41.17 22.74 31.32
N HIS A 48 -41.14 23.44 30.19
CA HIS A 48 -41.28 22.77 28.89
C HIS A 48 -40.32 21.59 28.86
N LEU A 49 -40.85 20.36 28.84
CA LEU A 49 -40.08 19.13 28.68
C LEU A 49 -39.32 19.26 27.35
N THR A 50 -38.05 19.64 27.40
CA THR A 50 -37.19 19.57 26.24
C THR A 50 -37.12 18.10 25.85
N ASN A 51 -37.71 17.73 24.71
CA ASN A 51 -37.61 16.38 24.16
C ASN A 51 -36.14 15.93 24.22
N ARG A 52 -35.87 14.77 24.84
CA ARG A 52 -34.51 14.21 24.86
C ARG A 52 -34.03 14.09 23.42
N ARG A 53 -32.86 14.67 23.11
CA ARG A 53 -32.23 14.49 21.80
C ARG A 53 -31.82 13.02 21.68
N GLY A 54 -32.58 12.24 20.91
CA GLY A 54 -32.21 10.85 20.59
C GLY A 54 -30.98 10.81 19.69
N GLY A 55 -30.08 9.85 19.92
CA GLY A 55 -28.96 9.57 19.01
C GLY A 55 -29.44 8.81 17.77
N VAL A 56 -28.73 8.99 16.65
CA VAL A 56 -28.90 8.21 15.42
C VAL A 56 -27.60 7.46 15.12
N SER A 57 -27.71 6.24 14.61
CA SER A 57 -26.56 5.45 14.15
C SER A 57 -26.89 4.81 12.82
N ALA A 58 -25.95 4.87 11.88
CA ALA A 58 -25.98 4.00 10.72
C ALA A 58 -25.58 2.57 11.12
N GLU A 59 -25.87 1.59 10.25
CA GLU A 59 -25.33 0.24 10.37
C GLU A 59 -23.79 0.31 10.35
N PRO A 60 -23.10 -0.27 11.36
CA PRO A 60 -21.64 -0.23 11.43
C PRO A 60 -21.03 -0.96 10.23
N ALA A 61 -19.89 -0.47 9.73
CA ALA A 61 -19.08 -1.23 8.79
C ALA A 61 -18.39 -2.39 9.54
N GLY A 62 -18.32 -3.58 8.96
CA GLY A 62 -17.70 -4.75 9.60
C GLY A 62 -18.34 -6.07 9.16
N ALA A 63 -18.21 -7.12 9.97
CA ALA A 63 -18.73 -8.46 9.65
C ALA A 63 -20.23 -8.49 9.30
N ASN A 64 -21.03 -7.57 9.86
CA ASN A 64 -22.47 -7.47 9.61
C ASN A 64 -22.84 -6.53 8.44
N ASN A 65 -21.85 -5.89 7.81
CA ASN A 65 -22.01 -4.98 6.68
C ASN A 65 -20.73 -5.03 5.82
N VAL A 66 -20.42 -6.23 5.31
CA VAL A 66 -19.24 -6.50 4.50
C VAL A 66 -19.35 -5.76 3.19
N ARG A 67 -18.32 -4.99 2.86
CA ARG A 67 -18.21 -4.32 1.58
C ARG A 67 -17.26 -5.11 0.72
N TRP A 68 -17.78 -5.89 -0.20
CA TRP A 68 -16.97 -6.59 -1.19
C TRP A 68 -16.16 -5.60 -1.99
N ALA A 69 -14.95 -5.95 -2.39
CA ALA A 69 -14.09 -5.16 -3.26
C ALA A 69 -14.63 -5.17 -4.71
N GLU A 70 -15.12 -6.32 -5.15
CA GLU A 70 -15.83 -6.47 -6.42
C GLU A 70 -17.30 -6.09 -6.22
N TRP A 71 -17.64 -4.87 -6.62
CA TRP A 71 -19.02 -4.39 -6.65
C TRP A 71 -19.18 -3.53 -7.90
N THR A 72 -20.23 -3.80 -8.64
CA THR A 72 -20.62 -3.01 -9.82
C THR A 72 -21.82 -2.15 -9.47
N ALA A 73 -21.74 -0.88 -9.85
CA ALA A 73 -22.88 0.01 -9.70
C ALA A 73 -24.04 -0.49 -10.57
N PRO A 74 -25.29 -0.50 -10.06
CA PRO A 74 -26.46 -0.71 -10.90
C PRO A 74 -26.46 0.27 -12.07
N PHE A 75 -26.86 -0.19 -13.24
CA PHE A 75 -27.01 0.65 -14.42
C PHE A 75 -28.45 0.61 -14.91
N TYR A 76 -29.09 1.77 -14.94
CA TYR A 76 -30.42 1.94 -15.52
C TYR A 76 -30.33 2.86 -16.72
N ARG A 77 -30.79 2.38 -17.88
CA ARG A 77 -30.85 3.19 -19.11
C ARG A 77 -31.85 4.34 -18.93
N LYS A 78 -31.45 5.55 -19.30
CA LYS A 78 -32.25 6.78 -19.16
C LYS A 78 -32.25 7.56 -20.48
N SER A 79 -33.26 8.43 -20.66
CA SER A 79 -33.21 9.47 -21.69
C SER A 79 -32.18 10.54 -21.32
N GLU A 80 -31.67 11.25 -22.33
CA GLU A 80 -30.71 12.34 -22.11
C GLU A 80 -31.31 13.46 -21.25
N GLU A 81 -32.60 13.76 -21.44
CA GLU A 81 -33.32 14.75 -20.64
C GLU A 81 -33.38 14.36 -19.16
N HIS A 82 -33.74 13.10 -18.85
CA HIS A 82 -33.76 12.63 -17.46
C HIS A 82 -32.36 12.63 -16.86
N ARG A 83 -31.34 12.26 -17.64
CA ARG A 83 -29.94 12.27 -17.18
C ARG A 83 -29.49 13.67 -16.78
N ILE A 84 -29.78 14.68 -17.59
CA ILE A 84 -29.42 16.08 -17.31
C ILE A 84 -30.15 16.59 -16.06
N LYS A 85 -31.47 16.36 -15.95
CA LYS A 85 -32.26 16.79 -14.78
C LYS A 85 -31.73 16.14 -13.48
N LEU A 86 -31.46 14.83 -13.51
CA LEU A 86 -30.90 14.10 -12.37
C LEU A 86 -29.51 14.60 -11.99
N LEU A 87 -28.63 14.85 -12.97
CA LEU A 87 -27.29 15.36 -12.71
C LEU A 87 -27.33 16.75 -12.05
N CYS A 88 -28.19 17.65 -12.52
CA CYS A 88 -28.42 18.95 -11.89
C CYS A 88 -28.92 18.79 -10.45
N ALA A 89 -29.91 17.95 -10.21
CA ALA A 89 -30.47 17.70 -8.89
C ALA A 89 -29.40 17.15 -7.92
N VAL A 90 -28.63 16.15 -8.34
CA VAL A 90 -27.57 15.54 -7.54
C VAL A 90 -26.47 16.56 -7.23
N ARG A 91 -26.02 17.37 -8.20
CA ARG A 91 -25.00 18.43 -7.99
C ARG A 91 -25.41 19.48 -6.97
N THR A 92 -26.69 19.87 -6.95
CA THR A 92 -27.20 20.89 -6.01
C THR A 92 -27.46 20.35 -4.62
N CYS A 93 -27.56 19.03 -4.46
CA CYS A 93 -28.00 18.43 -3.21
C CYS A 93 -26.82 18.30 -2.19
N PRO A 94 -26.97 18.80 -0.94
CA PRO A 94 -25.87 18.88 0.03
C PRO A 94 -25.18 17.55 0.35
N ILE A 95 -25.90 16.43 0.28
CA ILE A 95 -25.33 15.11 0.63
C ILE A 95 -24.30 14.62 -0.40
N PHE A 96 -24.26 15.20 -1.60
CA PHE A 96 -23.30 14.86 -2.65
C PHE A 96 -22.17 15.91 -2.78
N GLN A 97 -22.16 16.93 -1.92
CA GLN A 97 -21.07 17.91 -1.91
C GLN A 97 -19.76 17.21 -1.56
N GLY A 98 -18.74 17.38 -2.41
CA GLY A 98 -17.41 16.77 -2.25
C GLY A 98 -17.23 15.42 -2.97
N VAL A 99 -18.26 14.88 -3.62
CA VAL A 99 -18.13 13.71 -4.51
C VAL A 99 -17.55 14.17 -5.85
N GLU A 100 -16.58 13.43 -6.40
CA GLU A 100 -15.96 13.76 -7.69
C GLU A 100 -16.96 13.66 -8.85
N GLU A 101 -16.79 14.49 -9.89
CA GLU A 101 -17.74 14.57 -11.02
C GLU A 101 -17.97 13.21 -11.72
N ARG A 102 -16.91 12.41 -11.87
CA ARG A 102 -17.00 11.04 -12.39
C ARG A 102 -17.97 10.18 -11.57
N ASP A 103 -17.92 10.28 -10.26
CA ASP A 103 -18.74 9.49 -9.35
C ASP A 103 -20.17 10.03 -9.29
N LEU A 104 -20.38 11.35 -9.48
CA LEU A 104 -21.73 11.92 -9.66
C LEU A 104 -22.45 11.32 -10.87
N HIS A 105 -21.75 11.18 -12.00
CA HIS A 105 -22.29 10.49 -13.17
C HIS A 105 -22.65 9.03 -12.86
N THR A 106 -21.79 8.32 -12.12
CA THR A 106 -22.04 6.93 -11.70
C THR A 106 -23.27 6.83 -10.78
N ILE A 107 -23.49 7.82 -9.90
CA ILE A 107 -24.70 7.92 -9.07
C ILE A 107 -25.93 8.08 -9.97
N VAL A 108 -25.87 8.99 -10.95
CA VAL A 108 -26.98 9.19 -11.90
C VAL A 108 -27.28 7.91 -12.68
N ASP A 109 -26.26 7.15 -13.07
CA ASP A 109 -26.42 5.84 -13.74
C ASP A 109 -27.12 4.80 -12.85
N ALA A 110 -26.87 4.84 -11.53
CA ALA A 110 -27.49 3.97 -10.54
C ALA A 110 -28.90 4.39 -10.08
N ILE A 111 -29.40 5.57 -10.49
CA ILE A 111 -30.78 5.99 -10.20
C ILE A 111 -31.76 5.21 -11.09
N GLU A 112 -32.78 4.59 -10.50
CA GLU A 112 -33.88 3.96 -11.23
C GLU A 112 -34.95 5.01 -11.54
N VAL A 113 -35.48 5.06 -12.77
CA VAL A 113 -36.57 5.98 -13.13
C VAL A 113 -37.90 5.26 -12.99
N VAL A 114 -38.79 5.81 -12.15
CA VAL A 114 -40.10 5.23 -11.82
C VAL A 114 -41.19 6.26 -12.11
N SER A 115 -42.26 5.82 -12.78
CA SER A 115 -43.44 6.64 -13.06
C SER A 115 -44.58 6.29 -12.13
N PHE A 116 -45.31 7.31 -11.68
CA PHE A 116 -46.45 7.20 -10.77
C PHE A 116 -47.68 7.89 -11.38
N GLN A 117 -48.85 7.32 -11.14
CA GLN A 117 -50.14 7.92 -11.49
C GLN A 117 -50.53 9.01 -10.47
N PRO A 118 -51.47 9.90 -10.80
CA PRO A 118 -52.01 10.86 -9.83
C PRO A 118 -52.58 10.14 -8.59
N ARG A 119 -52.27 10.65 -7.40
CA ARG A 119 -52.67 10.12 -6.08
C ARG A 119 -52.00 8.82 -5.66
N ASP A 120 -50.98 8.37 -6.36
CA ASP A 120 -50.15 7.26 -5.90
C ASP A 120 -49.33 7.66 -4.67
N THR A 121 -49.08 6.71 -3.79
CA THR A 121 -48.23 6.89 -2.61
C THR A 121 -46.81 6.40 -2.91
N ILE A 122 -45.81 7.29 -2.78
CA ILE A 122 -44.40 6.94 -3.01
C ILE A 122 -43.83 6.18 -1.82
N TYR A 123 -44.11 6.66 -0.60
CA TYR A 123 -43.82 5.97 0.65
C TYR A 123 -44.72 6.47 1.78
N THR A 124 -44.88 5.64 2.82
CA THR A 124 -45.77 5.93 3.95
C THR A 124 -45.00 6.30 5.21
N LYS A 125 -45.58 7.16 6.06
CA LYS A 125 -45.05 7.44 7.40
C LYS A 125 -44.95 6.15 8.22
N GLY A 126 -43.84 5.98 8.93
CA GLY A 126 -43.54 4.78 9.72
C GLY A 126 -42.83 3.68 8.94
N GLU A 127 -42.86 3.70 7.60
CA GLU A 127 -42.14 2.74 6.77
C GLU A 127 -40.62 2.90 6.90
N TYR A 128 -39.87 1.80 6.90
CA TYR A 128 -38.41 1.86 6.99
C TYR A 128 -37.79 2.29 5.65
N GLY A 129 -37.17 3.48 5.61
CA GLY A 129 -36.63 4.03 4.37
C GLY A 129 -35.21 3.54 4.06
N ARG A 130 -35.00 3.01 2.84
CA ARG A 130 -33.67 2.64 2.30
C ARG A 130 -33.40 3.27 0.92
N SER A 131 -34.05 4.38 0.60
CA SER A 131 -33.90 5.06 -0.69
C SER A 131 -34.18 6.57 -0.58
N GLY A 132 -33.47 7.36 -1.39
CA GLY A 132 -33.77 8.76 -1.67
C GLY A 132 -34.43 8.91 -3.03
N PHE A 133 -35.10 10.03 -3.27
CA PHE A 133 -35.83 10.30 -4.50
C PHE A 133 -35.51 11.68 -5.06
N VAL A 134 -35.54 11.80 -6.38
CA VAL A 134 -35.44 13.06 -7.13
C VAL A 134 -36.68 13.21 -7.99
N LEU A 135 -37.37 14.34 -7.90
CA LEU A 135 -38.50 14.64 -8.77
C LEU A 135 -38.01 15.06 -10.16
N ILE A 136 -38.29 14.27 -11.19
CA ILE A 136 -37.87 14.55 -12.58
C ILE A 136 -38.96 15.32 -13.32
N SER A 137 -40.22 14.93 -13.12
CA SER A 137 -41.38 15.67 -13.62
C SER A 137 -42.63 15.45 -12.78
N GLY A 138 -43.52 16.45 -12.76
CA GLY A 138 -44.77 16.47 -12.00
C GLY A 138 -44.62 17.14 -10.64
N GLN A 139 -45.52 16.83 -9.71
CA GLN A 139 -45.60 17.43 -8.39
C GLN A 139 -45.91 16.39 -7.29
N VAL A 140 -45.14 16.44 -6.20
CA VAL A 140 -45.28 15.55 -5.04
C VAL A 140 -45.67 16.38 -3.82
N ILE A 141 -46.57 15.87 -3.00
CA ILE A 141 -47.04 16.53 -1.79
C ILE A 141 -46.70 15.68 -0.57
N ALA A 142 -46.22 16.35 0.48
CA ALA A 142 -45.98 15.79 1.78
C ALA A 142 -47.18 15.97 2.71
N GLU A 143 -47.69 14.87 3.23
CA GLU A 143 -48.67 14.84 4.31
C GLU A 143 -47.96 14.75 5.66
N ALA A 144 -47.93 15.88 6.38
CA ALA A 144 -47.52 15.95 7.78
C ALA A 144 -48.76 16.08 8.67
N GLU A 145 -49.09 15.03 9.42
CA GLU A 145 -50.04 15.12 10.53
C GLU A 145 -49.35 15.76 11.74
N ASP A 146 -49.90 16.86 12.25
CA ASP A 146 -49.49 17.42 13.55
C ASP A 146 -49.78 16.39 14.65
N VAL A 147 -48.74 16.01 15.41
CA VAL A 147 -48.91 15.31 16.68
C VAL A 147 -49.24 16.37 17.73
N ASP A 148 -50.49 16.82 17.76
CA ASP A 148 -51.02 17.57 18.91
C ASP A 148 -51.36 16.56 20.03
N GLN A 149 -50.41 16.32 20.93
CA GLN A 149 -50.73 15.85 22.28
C GLN A 149 -51.24 17.04 23.10
N SER A 150 -52.46 17.51 22.82
CA SER A 150 -53.22 18.27 23.79
C SER A 150 -54.71 17.96 23.61
N ASP A 151 -55.33 17.45 24.68
CA ASP A 151 -56.75 17.12 24.81
C ASP A 151 -57.65 18.37 24.70
N ASN A 152 -57.69 19.02 23.54
CA ASN A 152 -58.65 20.08 23.25
C ASN A 152 -59.44 19.74 22.00
N ILE A 153 -60.64 19.20 22.24
CA ILE A 153 -61.65 18.66 21.30
C ILE A 153 -62.17 19.69 20.25
N PHE A 154 -61.66 20.93 20.21
CA PHE A 154 -62.24 22.01 19.37
C PHE A 154 -61.26 22.81 18.48
N ARG A 155 -60.10 22.26 18.09
CA ARG A 155 -59.32 22.82 16.97
C ARG A 155 -59.11 21.76 15.89
N ARG A 156 -59.75 21.96 14.73
CA ARG A 156 -59.37 21.25 13.49
C ARG A 156 -57.89 21.55 13.20
N SER A 157 -57.03 20.58 13.48
CA SER A 157 -55.63 20.60 13.03
C SER A 157 -55.62 20.80 11.51
N LYS A 158 -54.91 21.83 11.05
CA LYS A 158 -54.72 22.07 9.61
C LYS A 158 -53.56 21.18 9.17
N SER A 159 -53.85 20.08 8.46
CA SER A 159 -52.81 19.36 7.71
C SER A 159 -51.99 20.36 6.89
N ARG A 160 -50.70 20.45 7.18
CA ARG A 160 -49.76 21.24 6.38
C ARG A 160 -49.27 20.35 5.24
N TRP A 161 -49.70 20.70 4.04
CA TRP A 161 -49.20 20.14 2.80
C TRP A 161 -47.95 20.91 2.40
N VAL A 162 -46.83 20.22 2.21
CA VAL A 162 -45.61 20.80 1.64
C VAL A 162 -45.44 20.23 0.24
N THR A 163 -45.38 21.10 -0.75
CA THR A 163 -45.25 20.71 -2.16
C THR A 163 -43.79 20.68 -2.57
N PHE A 164 -43.40 19.66 -3.34
CA PHE A 164 -42.08 19.50 -3.93
C PHE A 164 -42.15 19.75 -5.44
N GLU A 165 -41.17 20.48 -5.95
CA GLU A 165 -41.05 20.89 -7.35
C GLU A 165 -39.99 20.06 -8.09
N GLU A 166 -40.04 20.09 -9.43
CA GLU A 166 -39.06 19.40 -10.28
C GLU A 166 -37.61 19.78 -9.91
N GLY A 167 -36.72 18.78 -9.91
CA GLY A 167 -35.31 18.92 -9.53
C GLY A 167 -35.04 18.80 -8.03
N GLN A 168 -36.07 18.75 -7.16
CA GLN A 168 -35.86 18.61 -5.72
C GLN A 168 -35.59 17.17 -5.31
N PHE A 169 -34.66 17.02 -4.35
CA PHE A 169 -34.35 15.74 -3.69
C PHE A 169 -35.18 15.61 -2.42
N PHE A 170 -35.78 14.44 -2.18
CA PHE A 170 -36.53 14.16 -0.96
C PHE A 170 -36.28 12.73 -0.43
N GLY A 171 -36.43 12.56 0.88
CA GLY A 171 -36.21 11.27 1.55
C GLY A 171 -34.73 10.94 1.83
N GLU A 172 -33.82 11.89 1.62
CA GLU A 172 -32.37 11.79 1.79
C GLU A 172 -31.96 11.33 3.19
N HIS A 173 -32.67 11.78 4.23
CA HIS A 173 -32.36 11.42 5.61
C HIS A 173 -32.40 9.91 5.86
N THR A 174 -33.39 9.21 5.29
CA THR A 174 -33.48 7.75 5.46
C THR A 174 -32.44 7.02 4.61
N MET A 175 -32.01 7.61 3.49
CA MET A 175 -30.91 7.10 2.70
C MET A 175 -29.57 7.21 3.43
N LEU A 176 -29.35 8.21 4.29
CA LEU A 176 -28.12 8.39 5.09
C LEU A 176 -28.04 7.48 6.31
N TRP A 177 -29.15 7.23 7.00
CA TRP A 177 -29.13 6.54 8.30
C TRP A 177 -30.02 5.30 8.46
N GLY A 178 -30.95 5.03 7.54
CA GLY A 178 -31.82 3.85 7.61
C GLY A 178 -32.79 3.93 8.79
N PHE A 179 -33.77 4.83 8.73
CA PHE A 179 -34.81 4.91 9.76
C PHE A 179 -36.18 5.16 9.14
N THR A 180 -37.21 5.17 9.98
CA THR A 180 -38.60 5.26 9.54
C THR A 180 -38.91 6.62 8.88
N ARG A 181 -39.72 6.59 7.83
CA ARG A 181 -40.20 7.79 7.13
C ARG A 181 -41.04 8.62 8.10
N ARG A 182 -40.77 9.92 8.16
CA ARG A 182 -41.47 10.84 9.07
C ARG A 182 -42.81 11.35 8.53
N VAL A 183 -43.02 11.22 7.22
CA VAL A 183 -44.11 11.82 6.45
C VAL A 183 -44.54 10.85 5.35
N THR A 184 -45.79 10.94 4.91
CA THR A 184 -46.30 10.19 3.75
C THR A 184 -46.20 11.06 2.51
N MET A 185 -45.58 10.57 1.44
CA MET A 185 -45.48 11.28 0.15
C MET A 185 -46.50 10.74 -0.83
N THR A 186 -47.32 11.63 -1.39
CA THR A 186 -48.31 11.30 -2.42
C THR A 186 -48.12 12.19 -3.65
N THR A 187 -48.43 11.67 -4.83
CA THR A 187 -48.39 12.45 -6.07
C THR A 187 -49.68 13.25 -6.24
N SER A 188 -49.59 14.52 -6.64
CA SER A 188 -50.79 15.31 -6.99
C SER A 188 -51.23 15.10 -8.43
N GLU A 189 -50.28 14.81 -9.32
CA GLU A 189 -50.46 14.54 -10.74
C GLU A 189 -49.59 13.35 -11.21
N GLY A 190 -49.59 13.05 -12.50
CA GLY A 190 -48.70 12.01 -13.05
C GLY A 190 -47.24 12.44 -12.90
N CYS A 191 -46.44 11.67 -12.17
CA CYS A 191 -45.08 12.07 -11.82
C CYS A 191 -44.05 11.06 -12.31
N VAL A 192 -42.86 11.55 -12.63
CA VAL A 192 -41.67 10.74 -12.90
C VAL A 192 -40.64 11.07 -11.84
N VAL A 193 -40.16 10.06 -11.13
CA VAL A 193 -39.19 10.22 -10.04
C VAL A 193 -37.99 9.29 -10.26
N GLY A 194 -36.80 9.80 -9.97
CA GLY A 194 -35.59 9.00 -9.84
C GLY A 194 -35.47 8.45 -8.44
N LYS A 195 -35.29 7.14 -8.28
CA LYS A 195 -35.08 6.44 -7.01
C LYS A 195 -33.61 6.02 -6.88
N LEU A 196 -32.93 6.55 -5.86
CA LEU A 196 -31.57 6.15 -5.50
C LEU A 196 -31.60 5.26 -4.26
N ARG A 197 -31.06 4.05 -4.38
CA ARG A 197 -30.97 3.13 -3.24
C ARG A 197 -29.80 3.48 -2.32
N ARG A 198 -29.97 3.23 -1.02
CA ARG A 198 -28.94 3.46 0.01
C ARG A 198 -27.65 2.67 -0.27
N ASP A 199 -27.77 1.40 -0.64
CA ASP A 199 -26.63 0.53 -0.93
C ASP A 199 -25.81 1.07 -2.11
N ALA A 200 -26.47 1.51 -3.18
CA ALA A 200 -25.81 2.15 -4.32
C ALA A 200 -25.12 3.46 -3.92
N TYR A 201 -25.84 4.38 -3.24
CA TYR A 201 -25.28 5.64 -2.74
C TYR A 201 -24.03 5.40 -1.87
N PHE A 202 -24.18 4.57 -0.85
CA PHE A 202 -23.15 4.37 0.16
C PHE A 202 -21.91 3.68 -0.42
N ASN A 203 -22.09 2.70 -1.31
CA ASN A 203 -20.98 2.05 -2.00
C ASN A 203 -20.25 3.03 -2.94
N ILE A 204 -20.96 3.79 -3.77
CA ILE A 204 -20.32 4.73 -4.71
C ILE A 204 -19.56 5.81 -3.93
N VAL A 205 -20.21 6.48 -2.97
CA VAL A 205 -19.59 7.58 -2.21
C VAL A 205 -18.42 7.09 -1.36
N THR A 206 -18.54 5.95 -0.68
CA THR A 206 -17.41 5.45 0.11
C THR A 206 -16.26 4.99 -0.77
N ARG A 207 -16.53 4.33 -1.91
CA ARG A 207 -15.49 3.91 -2.85
C ARG A 207 -14.80 5.11 -3.49
N SER A 208 -15.53 6.17 -3.79
CA SER A 208 -14.99 7.46 -4.23
C SER A 208 -13.99 8.00 -3.18
N ALA A 209 -14.44 8.13 -1.93
CA ALA A 209 -13.59 8.61 -0.84
C ALA A 209 -12.35 7.72 -0.59
N MET A 210 -12.51 6.39 -0.64
CA MET A 210 -11.41 5.42 -0.55
C MET A 210 -10.41 5.62 -1.70
N ARG A 211 -10.88 5.75 -2.95
CA ARG A 211 -10.03 5.93 -4.12
C ARG A 211 -9.23 7.23 -4.03
N THR A 212 -9.87 8.34 -3.65
CA THR A 212 -9.21 9.64 -3.46
C THR A 212 -8.15 9.55 -2.36
N ARG A 213 -8.46 8.90 -1.23
CA ARG A 213 -7.50 8.69 -0.13
C ARG A 213 -6.31 7.83 -0.55
N SER A 214 -6.57 6.69 -1.20
CA SER A 214 -5.50 5.80 -1.69
C SER A 214 -4.62 6.47 -2.75
N LEU A 215 -5.20 7.33 -3.61
CA LEU A 215 -4.44 8.10 -4.58
C LEU A 215 -3.51 9.14 -3.91
N LYS A 216 -4.03 9.86 -2.91
CA LYS A 216 -3.22 10.79 -2.10
C LYS A 216 -2.07 10.07 -1.41
N GLU A 217 -2.36 8.95 -0.74
CA GLU A 217 -1.36 8.13 -0.06
C GLU A 217 -0.27 7.65 -1.04
N LYS A 218 -0.69 7.09 -2.19
CA LYS A 218 0.24 6.61 -3.23
C LYS A 218 1.22 7.71 -3.65
N TYR A 219 0.74 8.92 -3.91
CA TYR A 219 1.60 10.01 -4.34
C TYR A 219 2.46 10.59 -3.22
N LEU A 220 1.96 10.65 -1.98
CA LEU A 220 2.76 11.06 -0.83
C LEU A 220 3.94 10.10 -0.60
N ARG A 221 3.73 8.79 -0.69
CA ARG A 221 4.82 7.80 -0.58
C ARG A 221 5.86 7.88 -1.71
N GLN A 222 5.52 8.51 -2.83
CA GLN A 222 6.48 8.75 -3.91
C GLN A 222 7.41 9.93 -3.65
N VAL A 223 7.13 10.75 -2.64
CA VAL A 223 7.99 11.85 -2.21
C VAL A 223 9.13 11.28 -1.33
N PRO A 224 10.42 11.43 -1.70
CA PRO A 224 11.56 10.86 -0.99
C PRO A 224 11.64 11.27 0.48
N ILE A 225 11.16 12.46 0.85
CA ILE A 225 11.13 12.91 2.24
C ILE A 225 10.12 12.13 3.10
N PHE A 226 9.09 11.54 2.47
CA PHE A 226 8.04 10.78 3.14
C PHE A 226 8.19 9.27 2.91
N GLU A 227 9.13 8.82 2.08
CA GLU A 227 9.39 7.40 1.78
C GLU A 227 9.57 6.57 3.07
N THR A 228 10.19 7.16 4.08
CA THR A 228 10.55 6.47 5.34
C THR A 228 9.51 6.64 6.44
N PHE A 229 8.39 7.31 6.17
CA PHE A 229 7.36 7.57 7.18
C PHE A 229 6.47 6.35 7.37
N ASP A 230 6.03 6.11 8.60
CA ASP A 230 5.06 5.06 8.90
C ASP A 230 3.68 5.38 8.31
N ASP A 231 2.84 4.34 8.23
CA ASP A 231 1.52 4.40 7.62
C ASP A 231 0.60 5.39 8.36
N GLU A 232 0.72 5.52 9.69
CA GLU A 232 -0.08 6.45 10.50
C GLU A 232 0.29 7.92 10.22
N LEU A 233 1.57 8.20 10.08
CA LEU A 233 2.09 9.53 9.73
C LEU A 233 1.67 9.91 8.31
N ILE A 234 1.77 8.99 7.35
CA ILE A 234 1.28 9.20 5.99
C ILE A 234 -0.23 9.46 5.97
N ILE A 235 -1.01 8.74 6.79
CA ILE A 235 -2.44 8.99 6.97
C ILE A 235 -2.71 10.39 7.50
N ARG A 236 -2.01 10.81 8.56
CA ARG A 236 -2.14 12.16 9.13
C ARG A 236 -1.79 13.26 8.11
N ILE A 237 -0.76 13.04 7.31
CA ILE A 237 -0.39 13.96 6.21
C ILE A 237 -1.49 13.97 5.14
N THR A 238 -2.01 12.80 4.76
CA THR A 238 -3.09 12.67 3.77
C THR A 238 -4.33 13.48 4.14
N ASP A 239 -4.62 13.58 5.45
CA ASP A 239 -5.77 14.31 5.98
C ASP A 239 -5.58 15.85 5.95
N ILE A 240 -4.34 16.36 5.99
CA ILE A 240 -4.05 17.80 5.89
C ILE A 240 -3.71 18.28 4.47
N VAL A 241 -3.47 17.37 3.53
CA VAL A 241 -3.17 17.72 2.15
C VAL A 241 -4.42 18.18 1.40
N GLU A 242 -4.33 19.38 0.84
CA GLU A 242 -5.41 20.03 0.09
C GLU A 242 -5.34 19.70 -1.40
N LYS A 243 -6.50 19.62 -2.06
CA LYS A 243 -6.60 19.54 -3.52
C LYS A 243 -6.83 20.96 -4.06
N ARG A 244 -6.01 21.42 -5.02
CA ARG A 244 -6.17 22.72 -5.69
C ARG A 244 -6.15 22.55 -7.21
N THR A 245 -6.99 23.29 -7.91
CA THR A 245 -7.08 23.26 -9.38
C THR A 245 -6.58 24.59 -9.96
N TYR A 246 -5.82 24.51 -11.04
CA TYR A 246 -5.27 25.68 -11.75
C TYR A 246 -5.65 25.59 -13.23
N ALA A 247 -6.06 26.71 -13.81
CA ALA A 247 -6.40 26.80 -15.23
C ALA A 247 -5.15 26.81 -16.11
N GLN A 248 -5.31 26.46 -17.38
CA GLN A 248 -4.23 26.55 -18.37
C GLN A 248 -3.63 27.97 -18.40
N GLY A 249 -2.30 28.05 -18.38
CA GLY A 249 -1.52 29.29 -18.40
C GLY A 249 -1.34 29.96 -17.04
N GLN A 250 -1.97 29.45 -15.97
CA GLN A 250 -1.85 30.02 -14.64
C GLN A 250 -0.46 29.73 -14.03
N LYS A 251 0.23 30.77 -13.54
CA LYS A 251 1.50 30.63 -12.79
C LYS A 251 1.21 30.13 -11.37
N ILE A 252 1.86 29.03 -11.01
CA ILE A 252 1.70 28.31 -9.74
C ILE A 252 2.79 28.73 -8.75
N ILE A 253 4.04 28.81 -9.22
CA ILE A 253 5.19 29.31 -8.48
C ILE A 253 5.86 30.41 -9.31
N LYS A 254 6.33 31.49 -8.68
CA LYS A 254 7.19 32.46 -9.36
C LYS A 254 8.62 32.40 -8.82
N GLN A 255 9.58 32.49 -9.72
CA GLN A 255 10.99 32.54 -9.41
C GLN A 255 11.32 33.78 -8.57
N GLY A 256 12.20 33.60 -7.59
CA GLY A 256 12.65 34.68 -6.72
C GLY A 256 11.72 35.01 -5.56
N GLU A 257 10.55 34.37 -5.46
CA GLU A 257 9.68 34.50 -4.28
C GLU A 257 10.42 33.99 -3.03
N GLU A 258 10.51 34.85 -2.01
CA GLU A 258 11.10 34.54 -0.71
C GLU A 258 10.12 33.75 0.15
N ILE A 259 10.58 32.62 0.67
CA ILE A 259 9.81 31.78 1.57
C ILE A 259 10.15 32.18 3.00
N VAL A 260 9.22 32.86 3.66
CA VAL A 260 9.33 33.26 5.08
C VAL A 260 8.39 32.44 5.96
N GLN A 261 8.74 32.34 7.23
CA GLN A 261 7.91 31.68 8.23
C GLN A 261 6.67 32.53 8.53
N ALA A 262 5.52 31.89 8.77
CA ALA A 262 4.30 32.59 9.16
C ALA A 262 4.56 33.50 10.39
N GLY A 263 4.35 34.82 10.22
CA GLY A 263 4.54 35.82 11.27
C GLY A 263 5.84 36.65 11.18
N GLN A 264 6.74 36.39 10.22
CA GLN A 264 7.91 37.23 9.97
C GLN A 264 7.63 38.28 8.86
N SER A 265 8.17 39.49 9.01
CA SER A 265 8.11 40.54 7.98
C SER A 265 9.31 40.45 7.03
N VAL A 266 9.04 40.57 5.73
CA VAL A 266 10.04 40.54 4.65
C VAL A 266 10.56 41.95 4.38
N SER A 267 11.81 42.04 3.92
CA SER A 267 12.43 43.31 3.52
C SER A 267 11.83 43.90 2.24
N LYS A 268 11.24 43.07 1.36
CA LYS A 268 10.52 43.44 0.12
C LYS A 268 9.82 42.20 -0.47
N GLY A 269 8.51 42.24 -0.71
CA GLY A 269 7.75 41.18 -1.42
C GLY A 269 6.44 40.76 -0.75
N GLU A 270 5.66 39.91 -1.43
CA GLU A 270 4.51 39.20 -0.85
C GLU A 270 5.01 37.94 -0.13
N ASN A 271 4.46 37.64 1.06
CA ASN A 271 4.73 36.40 1.77
C ASN A 271 4.18 35.21 0.98
N VAL A 272 5.03 34.28 0.56
CA VAL A 272 4.58 33.05 -0.10
C VAL A 272 4.84 31.84 0.81
N PRO A 273 3.82 31.01 1.08
CA PRO A 273 3.97 29.86 1.95
C PRO A 273 4.96 28.83 1.38
N ALA A 274 5.63 28.10 2.28
CA ALA A 274 6.53 27.03 1.91
C ALA A 274 5.72 25.77 1.54
N GLU A 275 5.15 25.77 0.34
CA GLU A 275 4.31 24.67 -0.13
C GLU A 275 5.08 23.66 -0.98
N LEU A 276 4.74 22.38 -0.80
CA LEU A 276 5.08 21.26 -1.68
C LEU A 276 3.87 20.96 -2.56
N TYR A 277 4.10 20.76 -3.85
CA TYR A 277 3.06 20.45 -4.83
C TYR A 277 3.29 19.08 -5.46
N ILE A 278 2.23 18.29 -5.59
CA ILE A 278 2.24 17.00 -6.29
C ILE A 278 1.14 16.99 -7.35
N LEU A 279 1.50 16.70 -8.60
CA LEU A 279 0.58 16.76 -9.75
C LEU A 279 -0.32 15.53 -9.81
N LEU A 280 -1.64 15.72 -9.73
CA LEU A 280 -2.63 14.64 -9.85
C LEU A 280 -3.04 14.39 -11.31
N SER A 281 -3.29 15.47 -12.06
CA SER A 281 -3.76 15.44 -13.45
C SER A 281 -3.31 16.67 -14.21
N GLY A 282 -3.19 16.55 -15.54
CA GLY A 282 -2.69 17.60 -16.43
C GLY A 282 -1.16 17.68 -16.51
N GLN A 283 -0.62 18.80 -17.00
CA GLN A 283 0.82 19.03 -17.20
C GLN A 283 1.25 20.41 -16.68
N CYS A 284 2.43 20.50 -16.07
CA CYS A 284 3.07 21.77 -15.71
C CYS A 284 4.44 21.92 -16.37
N GLU A 285 4.92 23.14 -16.53
CA GLU A 285 6.26 23.45 -17.03
C GLU A 285 7.00 24.36 -16.06
N ALA A 286 8.26 24.02 -15.77
CA ALA A 286 9.20 24.89 -15.09
C ALA A 286 10.06 25.66 -16.08
N SER A 287 10.20 26.95 -15.81
CA SER A 287 11.01 27.90 -16.58
C SER A 287 11.87 28.75 -15.66
N ILE A 288 13.03 29.18 -16.14
CA ILE A 288 13.92 30.12 -15.46
C ILE A 288 14.12 31.36 -16.33
N MET A 289 14.20 32.53 -15.69
CA MET A 289 14.61 33.76 -16.35
C MET A 289 16.14 33.78 -16.44
N VAL A 290 16.68 33.88 -17.67
CA VAL A 290 18.13 33.97 -17.93
C VAL A 290 18.44 35.34 -18.53
N ASP A 291 19.48 36.01 -18.02
CA ASP A 291 19.96 37.26 -18.58
C ASP A 291 20.65 37.00 -19.94
N VAL A 292 20.22 37.68 -21.00
CA VAL A 292 20.87 37.58 -22.32
C VAL A 292 22.23 38.29 -22.28
N VAL A 293 23.31 37.51 -22.24
CA VAL A 293 24.68 38.04 -22.29
C VAL A 293 25.00 38.44 -23.75
N GLY A 294 24.88 39.74 -24.06
CA GLY A 294 25.37 40.27 -25.35
C GLY A 294 24.67 41.51 -25.93
N GLY A 295 23.59 42.02 -25.33
CA GLY A 295 22.87 43.21 -25.81
C GLY A 295 22.90 44.38 -24.83
N ASN A 296 22.95 45.62 -25.33
CA ASN A 296 22.89 46.87 -24.55
C ASN A 296 21.52 47.12 -23.83
N LYS A 297 20.70 46.08 -23.67
CA LYS A 297 19.46 46.08 -22.90
C LYS A 297 19.39 44.77 -22.09
N LYS A 298 19.15 44.88 -20.78
CA LYS A 298 18.80 43.75 -19.91
C LYS A 298 17.40 43.25 -20.28
N GLU A 299 17.28 42.50 -21.36
CA GLU A 299 16.08 41.68 -21.61
C GLU A 299 16.38 40.29 -21.04
N ALA A 300 15.52 39.83 -20.13
CA ALA A 300 15.60 38.49 -19.54
C ALA A 300 14.65 37.58 -20.32
N GLU A 301 15.16 36.47 -20.86
CA GLU A 301 14.36 35.48 -21.58
C GLU A 301 13.92 34.35 -20.64
N GLU A 302 12.68 33.90 -20.81
CA GLU A 302 12.13 32.77 -20.06
C GLU A 302 12.46 31.46 -20.79
N GLN A 303 13.36 30.66 -20.22
CA GLN A 303 13.79 29.39 -20.79
C GLN A 303 13.12 28.22 -20.05
N ALA A 304 12.43 27.33 -20.78
CA ALA A 304 11.87 26.10 -20.23
C ALA A 304 13.00 25.11 -19.84
N VAL A 305 12.91 24.57 -18.63
CA VAL A 305 13.94 23.69 -18.05
C VAL A 305 13.40 22.28 -17.85
N ARG A 306 12.11 22.14 -17.50
CA ARG A 306 11.53 20.85 -17.14
C ARG A 306 10.02 20.82 -17.33
N GLU A 307 9.50 19.69 -17.77
CA GLU A 307 8.06 19.41 -17.78
C GLU A 307 7.69 18.43 -16.66
N TYR A 308 6.52 18.64 -16.06
CA TYR A 308 5.95 17.81 -15.01
C TYR A 308 4.72 17.05 -15.49
N LYS A 309 4.69 15.75 -15.20
CA LYS A 309 3.60 14.82 -15.48
C LYS A 309 2.93 14.33 -14.18
N PRO A 310 1.70 13.79 -14.23
CA PRO A 310 1.02 13.24 -13.05
C PRO A 310 1.91 12.30 -12.22
N GLY A 311 1.86 12.46 -10.90
CA GLY A 311 2.72 11.79 -9.91
C GLY A 311 4.05 12.49 -9.64
N GLN A 312 4.47 13.44 -10.48
CA GLN A 312 5.66 14.25 -10.22
C GLN A 312 5.35 15.43 -9.30
N ARG A 313 6.40 16.02 -8.73
CA ARG A 313 6.31 17.04 -7.69
C ARG A 313 7.29 18.18 -7.93
N PHE A 314 7.01 19.31 -7.30
CA PHE A 314 7.87 20.49 -7.33
C PHE A 314 7.69 21.34 -6.06
N GLY A 315 8.60 22.27 -5.83
CA GLY A 315 8.62 23.11 -4.62
C GLY A 315 9.33 22.50 -3.41
N GLU A 316 9.86 21.29 -3.54
CA GLU A 316 10.53 20.52 -2.48
C GLU A 316 11.73 21.26 -1.84
N LEU A 317 12.53 21.98 -2.62
CA LEU A 317 13.67 22.76 -2.08
C LEU A 317 13.22 23.87 -1.13
N GLY A 318 12.14 24.57 -1.50
CA GLY A 318 11.54 25.60 -0.67
C GLY A 318 10.88 25.02 0.58
N PHE A 319 10.20 23.88 0.41
CA PHE A 319 9.59 23.13 1.50
C PHE A 319 10.62 22.63 2.52
N ILE A 320 11.80 22.14 2.10
CA ILE A 320 12.81 21.58 3.01
C ILE A 320 13.71 22.67 3.60
N HIS A 321 14.25 23.57 2.78
CA HIS A 321 15.32 24.48 3.20
C HIS A 321 14.86 25.93 3.46
N ARG A 322 13.57 26.25 3.28
CA ARG A 322 13.05 27.64 3.28
C ARG A 322 13.88 28.57 2.37
N LYS A 323 14.36 28.04 1.24
CA LYS A 323 15.10 28.80 0.22
C LYS A 323 14.13 29.46 -0.75
N THR A 324 14.59 30.53 -1.41
CA THR A 324 13.85 31.22 -2.49
C THR A 324 13.45 30.25 -3.59
N ARG A 325 12.30 30.49 -4.22
CA ARG A 325 11.83 29.68 -5.37
C ARG A 325 12.81 29.81 -6.54
N ALA A 326 13.43 28.71 -6.94
CA ALA A 326 14.51 28.70 -7.93
C ALA A 326 14.04 28.86 -9.39
N ALA A 327 12.77 28.54 -9.67
CA ALA A 327 12.18 28.56 -11.01
C ALA A 327 10.69 28.94 -10.94
N ASN A 328 10.15 29.44 -12.05
CA ASN A 328 8.72 29.56 -12.26
C ASN A 328 8.12 28.17 -12.50
N VAL A 329 6.86 27.96 -12.15
CA VAL A 329 6.08 26.79 -12.58
C VAL A 329 4.72 27.26 -13.09
N THR A 330 4.36 26.87 -14.31
CA THR A 330 3.11 27.27 -14.98
C THR A 330 2.32 26.04 -15.43
N ALA A 331 0.99 26.11 -15.34
CA ALA A 331 0.11 25.05 -15.82
C ALA A 331 0.04 25.06 -17.37
N LYS A 332 0.43 23.97 -18.04
CA LYS A 332 0.31 23.82 -19.51
C LYS A 332 -1.11 23.45 -19.93
N THR A 333 -1.83 22.74 -19.07
CA THR A 333 -3.25 22.37 -19.20
C THR A 333 -4.02 22.84 -17.97
N GLU A 334 -5.32 22.56 -17.88
CA GLU A 334 -5.95 22.52 -16.56
C GLU A 334 -5.25 21.43 -15.73
N VAL A 335 -4.88 21.75 -14.49
CA VAL A 335 -4.14 20.84 -13.61
C VAL A 335 -4.80 20.76 -12.25
N GLU A 336 -4.79 19.56 -11.68
CA GLU A 336 -5.13 19.34 -10.27
C GLU A 336 -3.86 18.99 -9.50
N LEU A 337 -3.64 19.66 -8.37
CA LEU A 337 -2.49 19.48 -7.50
C LEU A 337 -2.92 19.07 -6.09
N LEU A 338 -2.12 18.23 -5.46
CA LEU A 338 -2.05 18.12 -4.01
C LEU A 338 -1.08 19.16 -3.48
N VAL A 339 -1.50 19.93 -2.49
CA VAL A 339 -0.70 20.99 -1.87
C VAL A 339 -0.54 20.71 -0.39
N LEU A 340 0.72 20.69 0.06
CA LEU A 340 1.09 20.54 1.46
C LEU A 340 1.84 21.78 1.93
N ASP A 341 1.23 22.50 2.86
CA ASP A 341 1.85 23.62 3.55
C ASP A 341 2.81 23.14 4.64
N ARG A 342 4.04 23.67 4.64
CA ARG A 342 5.08 23.30 5.61
C ARG A 342 4.70 23.62 7.05
N ASP A 343 4.11 24.78 7.31
CA ASP A 343 3.84 25.19 8.70
C ASP A 343 2.73 24.31 9.31
N THR A 344 1.78 23.87 8.50
CA THR A 344 0.77 22.88 8.87
C THR A 344 1.37 21.49 9.06
N PHE A 345 2.30 21.10 8.21
CA PHE A 345 3.03 19.85 8.31
C PHE A 345 3.94 19.79 9.56
N GLU A 346 4.69 20.84 9.88
CA GLU A 346 5.59 20.91 11.05
C GLU A 346 4.83 20.85 12.38
N ARG A 347 3.56 21.28 12.42
CA ARG A 347 2.68 21.08 13.59
C ARG A 347 2.32 19.61 13.84
N LEU A 348 2.40 18.76 12.80
CA LEU A 348 2.17 17.32 12.93
C LEU A 348 3.46 16.54 13.15
N VAL A 349 4.58 17.00 12.57
CA VAL A 349 5.84 16.24 12.50
C VAL A 349 7.05 17.14 12.74
N GLU A 350 7.87 16.80 13.73
CA GLU A 350 9.21 17.40 13.88
C GLU A 350 10.17 16.81 12.83
N LEU A 351 10.15 17.42 11.65
CA LEU A 351 10.79 16.89 10.43
C LEU A 351 12.27 16.54 10.60
N GLU A 352 13.06 17.42 11.24
CA GLU A 352 14.50 17.21 11.38
C GLU A 352 14.85 16.03 12.30
N LEU A 353 14.11 15.89 13.41
CA LEU A 353 14.26 14.77 14.34
C LEU A 353 13.88 13.47 13.65
N LYS A 354 12.72 13.46 12.99
CA LYS A 354 12.25 12.27 12.28
C LYS A 354 13.17 11.85 11.12
N GLN A 355 13.75 12.80 10.40
CA GLN A 355 14.75 12.49 9.36
C GLN A 355 16.03 11.87 9.93
N ARG A 356 16.52 12.37 11.08
CA ARG A 356 17.71 11.80 11.74
C ARG A 356 17.44 10.40 12.27
N GLU A 357 16.30 10.20 12.93
CA GLU A 357 15.86 8.89 13.41
C GLU A 357 15.70 7.89 12.26
N ASN A 358 14.99 8.28 11.21
CA ASN A 358 14.77 7.43 10.04
C ASN A 358 16.09 7.10 9.34
N TYR A 359 17.02 8.05 9.20
CA TYR A 359 18.32 7.78 8.60
C TYR A 359 19.13 6.81 9.45
N ALA A 360 19.14 6.97 10.78
CA ALA A 360 19.86 6.09 11.70
C ALA A 360 19.33 4.64 11.66
N CYS A 361 18.02 4.47 11.46
CA CYS A 361 17.36 3.18 11.36
C CYS A 361 17.24 2.64 9.91
N ASP A 362 17.73 3.37 8.90
CA ASP A 362 17.60 2.99 7.49
C ASP A 362 18.41 1.72 7.19
N PRO A 363 17.75 0.64 6.73
CA PRO A 363 18.44 -0.57 6.33
C PRO A 363 19.56 -0.32 5.31
N ARG A 364 19.36 0.60 4.37
CA ARG A 364 20.35 0.95 3.34
C ARG A 364 21.59 1.59 3.95
N LYS A 365 21.41 2.38 5.02
CA LYS A 365 22.53 2.91 5.80
C LYS A 365 23.27 1.80 6.53
N ALA A 366 22.55 0.88 7.19
CA ALA A 366 23.18 -0.26 7.88
C ALA A 366 24.01 -1.12 6.90
N LEU A 367 23.49 -1.36 5.69
CA LEU A 367 24.21 -2.03 4.61
C LEU A 367 25.42 -1.23 4.15
N ALA A 368 25.29 0.09 3.97
CA ALA A 368 26.41 0.92 3.57
C ALA A 368 27.50 0.95 4.63
N ASP A 369 27.15 1.08 5.91
CA ASP A 369 28.11 1.01 7.02
C ASP A 369 28.82 -0.35 7.05
N PHE A 370 28.07 -1.44 6.84
CA PHE A 370 28.62 -2.79 6.77
C PHE A 370 29.63 -2.93 5.65
N TRP A 371 29.28 -2.54 4.41
CA TRP A 371 30.12 -2.61 3.21
C TRP A 371 31.09 -1.42 3.04
N SER A 372 31.32 -0.64 4.10
CA SER A 372 32.35 0.40 4.04
C SER A 372 33.76 -0.22 4.00
N PRO A 373 34.77 0.54 3.52
CA PRO A 373 36.13 0.03 3.43
C PRO A 373 36.62 -0.57 4.76
N GLY A 374 37.19 -1.78 4.67
CA GLY A 374 37.52 -2.62 5.81
C GLY A 374 38.97 -3.07 5.80
N SER A 375 39.25 -4.19 6.47
CA SER A 375 40.58 -4.79 6.57
C SER A 375 40.77 -5.90 5.52
N HIS A 376 41.95 -6.54 5.49
CA HIS A 376 42.18 -7.77 4.70
C HIS A 376 41.23 -8.93 5.04
N ARG A 377 40.51 -8.88 6.17
CA ARG A 377 39.54 -9.92 6.57
C ARG A 377 38.14 -9.70 6.02
N GLY A 378 37.83 -8.52 5.48
CA GLY A 378 36.50 -8.22 5.00
C GLY A 378 36.14 -6.73 5.11
N PRO A 379 34.88 -6.38 4.86
CA PRO A 379 34.40 -5.02 4.97
C PRO A 379 34.34 -4.57 6.44
N ARG A 380 34.12 -3.27 6.69
CA ARG A 380 34.13 -2.68 8.05
C ARG A 380 33.18 -3.36 9.02
N GLY A 381 32.04 -3.86 8.53
CA GLY A 381 31.04 -4.57 9.34
C GLY A 381 31.58 -5.85 10.00
N ILE A 382 32.70 -6.38 9.51
CA ILE A 382 33.43 -7.50 10.13
C ILE A 382 34.55 -7.00 11.01
N GLU A 383 35.36 -6.07 10.48
CA GLU A 383 36.49 -5.52 11.21
C GLU A 383 36.86 -4.11 10.73
N ALA A 384 37.23 -3.23 11.67
CA ALA A 384 37.72 -1.90 11.37
C ALA A 384 39.03 -1.93 10.53
N PRO A 385 39.25 -0.94 9.66
CA PRO A 385 40.44 -0.89 8.82
C PRO A 385 41.73 -0.76 9.65
N GLY A 386 42.75 -1.53 9.27
CA GLY A 386 44.11 -1.44 9.81
C GLY A 386 45.05 -0.62 8.91
N PRO A 387 46.24 -0.21 9.40
CA PRO A 387 47.11 0.76 8.73
C PRO A 387 47.76 0.32 7.39
N SER A 388 47.52 -0.90 6.88
CA SER A 388 48.25 -1.43 5.71
C SER A 388 47.47 -2.36 4.77
N SER A 389 46.16 -2.57 4.97
CA SER A 389 45.40 -3.52 4.14
C SER A 389 43.92 -3.16 4.05
N GLU A 390 43.64 -2.07 3.34
CA GLU A 390 42.28 -1.60 3.09
C GLU A 390 41.63 -2.42 1.97
N THR A 391 40.46 -3.01 2.24
CA THR A 391 39.60 -3.61 1.23
C THR A 391 38.46 -2.65 0.89
N HIS A 392 38.10 -2.56 -0.39
CA HIS A 392 36.98 -1.73 -0.83
C HIS A 392 35.86 -2.59 -1.40
N TRP A 393 34.62 -2.14 -1.24
CA TRP A 393 33.44 -2.97 -1.49
C TRP A 393 32.33 -2.19 -2.18
N PHE A 394 31.52 -2.92 -2.94
CA PHE A 394 30.17 -2.53 -3.32
C PHE A 394 29.25 -3.74 -3.17
N ALA A 395 27.97 -3.49 -2.94
CA ALA A 395 26.95 -4.55 -2.92
C ALA A 395 25.76 -4.14 -3.78
N VAL A 396 25.26 -5.08 -4.57
CA VAL A 396 24.09 -4.91 -5.42
C VAL A 396 22.97 -5.74 -4.84
N TYR A 397 21.81 -5.14 -4.66
CA TYR A 397 20.60 -5.77 -4.14
C TYR A 397 19.46 -5.64 -5.15
N ARG A 398 18.60 -6.64 -5.21
CA ARG A 398 17.25 -6.42 -5.72
C ARG A 398 16.49 -5.58 -4.69
N PRO A 399 15.86 -4.47 -5.11
CA PRO A 399 15.23 -3.57 -4.17
C PRO A 399 13.92 -4.17 -3.65
N THR A 400 13.58 -3.82 -2.41
CA THR A 400 12.23 -4.03 -1.89
C THR A 400 11.31 -2.84 -2.20
N SER A 401 10.00 -3.05 -2.08
CA SER A 401 9.02 -1.96 -2.23
C SER A 401 9.19 -0.88 -1.15
N ARG A 402 8.79 0.36 -1.46
CA ARG A 402 8.80 1.47 -0.48
C ARG A 402 7.99 1.15 0.77
N ASP A 403 6.84 0.48 0.63
CA ASP A 403 6.00 0.09 1.77
C ASP A 403 6.69 -0.93 2.67
N ALA A 404 7.38 -1.91 2.08
CA ALA A 404 8.17 -2.88 2.84
C ALA A 404 9.36 -2.20 3.54
N LEU A 405 10.06 -1.30 2.85
CA LEU A 405 11.14 -0.51 3.44
C LEU A 405 10.65 0.34 4.62
N ALA A 406 9.53 1.05 4.47
CA ALA A 406 8.91 1.84 5.54
C ALA A 406 8.51 0.96 6.73
N LYS A 407 8.00 -0.24 6.50
CA LYS A 407 7.64 -1.18 7.57
C LYS A 407 8.86 -1.73 8.32
N MET A 408 9.96 -2.01 7.62
CA MET A 408 11.23 -2.40 8.24
C MET A 408 11.85 -1.25 9.05
N LEU A 409 11.84 -0.03 8.50
CA LEU A 409 12.33 1.19 9.14
C LEU A 409 11.64 1.46 10.48
N ASN A 410 10.31 1.36 10.49
CA ASN A 410 9.50 1.59 11.68
C ASN A 410 9.36 0.35 12.56
N GLN A 411 10.07 -0.74 12.22
CA GLN A 411 10.10 -1.99 12.96
C GLN A 411 8.73 -2.65 13.15
N THR A 412 7.75 -2.33 12.30
CA THR A 412 6.42 -2.95 12.28
C THR A 412 6.40 -4.25 11.49
N ALA A 413 7.42 -4.46 10.66
CA ALA A 413 7.65 -5.71 9.94
C ALA A 413 9.14 -6.00 9.83
N VAL A 414 9.45 -7.21 9.39
CA VAL A 414 10.82 -7.63 9.07
C VAL A 414 10.88 -8.25 7.68
N GLY A 415 12.02 -8.17 7.01
CA GLY A 415 12.19 -8.85 5.73
C GLY A 415 12.00 -10.37 5.85
N LYS A 416 11.56 -11.03 4.78
CA LYS A 416 11.32 -12.48 4.72
C LYS A 416 12.60 -13.24 4.36
N GLY A 417 12.72 -14.49 4.77
CA GLY A 417 13.80 -15.40 4.38
C GLY A 417 13.37 -16.47 3.39
N LEU A 418 14.28 -17.38 3.05
CA LEU A 418 14.03 -18.45 2.07
C LEU A 418 12.89 -19.39 2.48
N ASN A 419 12.57 -19.50 3.77
CA ASN A 419 11.48 -20.31 4.32
C ASN A 419 10.08 -19.72 4.09
N VAL A 420 9.95 -18.48 3.61
CA VAL A 420 8.67 -17.87 3.25
C VAL A 420 8.62 -17.62 1.75
N LYS A 421 7.76 -18.35 1.04
CA LYS A 421 7.60 -18.25 -0.42
C LYS A 421 6.36 -17.48 -0.87
N GLY A 422 5.46 -17.14 0.06
CA GLY A 422 4.30 -16.30 -0.21
C GLY A 422 4.67 -14.95 -0.83
N LYS A 423 3.74 -14.40 -1.62
CA LYS A 423 3.96 -13.13 -2.30
C LYS A 423 3.40 -11.97 -1.49
N SER A 424 4.17 -10.88 -1.41
CA SER A 424 3.73 -9.64 -0.75
C SER A 424 2.59 -8.97 -1.49
N ALA A 425 1.59 -8.45 -0.77
CA ALA A 425 0.53 -7.62 -1.34
C ALA A 425 1.10 -6.30 -1.91
N LYS A 426 0.42 -5.77 -2.93
CA LYS A 426 0.83 -4.63 -3.75
C LYS A 426 0.03 -3.35 -3.50
N ARG A 427 -1.04 -3.40 -2.70
CA ARG A 427 -1.93 -2.25 -2.47
C ARG A 427 -2.62 -2.30 -1.12
N ASN A 428 -3.24 -1.17 -0.75
CA ASN A 428 -4.01 -0.96 0.48
C ASN A 428 -3.20 -1.23 1.76
N ARG A 429 -3.90 -1.46 2.87
CA ARG A 429 -3.33 -1.70 4.21
C ARG A 429 -2.36 -2.89 4.27
N LEU A 430 -2.53 -3.86 3.37
CA LEU A 430 -1.67 -5.04 3.29
C LEU A 430 -0.39 -4.79 2.49
N SER A 431 -0.27 -3.65 1.81
CA SER A 431 0.86 -3.38 0.90
C SER A 431 2.21 -3.58 1.58
N GLY A 432 3.07 -4.36 0.93
CA GLY A 432 4.38 -4.78 1.44
C GLY A 432 4.35 -6.08 2.26
N PHE A 433 3.30 -6.32 3.06
CA PHE A 433 3.19 -7.54 3.87
C PHE A 433 2.94 -8.79 3.03
N VAL A 434 3.31 -9.95 3.54
CA VAL A 434 2.93 -11.26 2.98
C VAL A 434 1.64 -11.74 3.66
N PRO A 435 0.47 -11.62 3.02
CA PRO A 435 -0.76 -12.18 3.56
C PRO A 435 -0.69 -13.71 3.60
N PHE A 436 -1.28 -14.29 4.64
CA PHE A 436 -1.43 -15.74 4.74
C PHE A 436 -2.27 -16.27 3.58
N LEU A 437 -3.46 -15.67 3.39
CA LEU A 437 -4.30 -15.97 2.24
C LEU A 437 -3.65 -15.48 0.93
N GLN A 438 -3.28 -16.44 0.09
CA GLN A 438 -2.85 -16.20 -1.30
C GLN A 438 -3.98 -16.52 -2.30
N ILE A 439 -5.17 -16.83 -1.78
CA ILE A 439 -6.40 -17.08 -2.53
C ILE A 439 -7.49 -16.09 -2.10
N HIS A 440 -8.38 -15.74 -3.03
CA HIS A 440 -9.55 -14.90 -2.76
C HIS A 440 -10.80 -15.34 -3.54
N ASP A 441 -10.68 -16.31 -4.43
CA ASP A 441 -11.82 -16.99 -5.03
C ASP A 441 -12.23 -18.16 -4.12
N ASN A 442 -13.48 -18.18 -3.66
CA ASN A 442 -14.00 -19.28 -2.86
C ASN A 442 -13.91 -20.64 -3.57
N ALA A 443 -13.94 -20.67 -4.91
CA ALA A 443 -13.77 -21.90 -5.68
C ALA A 443 -12.38 -22.53 -5.51
N ASP A 444 -11.37 -21.71 -5.21
CA ASP A 444 -9.98 -22.15 -5.04
C ASP A 444 -9.72 -22.85 -3.70
N LYS A 445 -10.65 -22.76 -2.74
CA LYS A 445 -10.59 -23.52 -1.47
C LYS A 445 -10.50 -25.04 -1.66
N ASN A 446 -10.96 -25.54 -2.81
CA ASN A 446 -10.88 -26.97 -3.16
C ASN A 446 -9.55 -27.35 -3.84
N LYS A 447 -8.71 -26.37 -4.19
CA LYS A 447 -7.42 -26.57 -4.85
C LYS A 447 -6.24 -26.59 -3.88
N ILE A 448 -6.44 -26.08 -2.67
CA ILE A 448 -5.44 -26.13 -1.60
C ILE A 448 -5.35 -27.55 -1.03
N GLU A 449 -4.16 -27.94 -0.60
CA GLU A 449 -3.93 -29.26 -0.05
C GLU A 449 -4.70 -29.47 1.27
N ASN A 450 -4.90 -30.75 1.64
CA ASN A 450 -5.50 -31.08 2.92
C ASN A 450 -4.48 -31.05 4.06
N PRO A 451 -4.84 -30.50 5.24
CA PRO A 451 -3.96 -30.47 6.39
C PRO A 451 -3.61 -31.90 6.83
N PRO A 452 -2.34 -32.20 7.15
CA PRO A 452 -1.97 -33.44 7.84
C PRO A 452 -2.71 -33.56 9.18
N PRO A 453 -3.08 -34.77 9.64
CA PRO A 453 -3.89 -34.94 10.86
C PRO A 453 -3.23 -34.39 12.14
N ASP A 454 -1.91 -34.35 12.18
CA ASP A 454 -1.06 -33.91 13.28
C ASP A 454 -0.45 -32.52 13.06
N ALA A 455 -0.88 -31.80 12.02
CA ALA A 455 -0.37 -30.46 11.74
C ALA A 455 -0.95 -29.40 12.69
N PHE A 456 -0.09 -28.48 13.14
CA PHE A 456 -0.44 -27.37 14.00
C PHE A 456 0.07 -26.06 13.42
N VAL A 457 -0.64 -24.99 13.74
CA VAL A 457 -0.26 -23.62 13.38
C VAL A 457 -0.34 -22.75 14.63
N THR A 458 0.58 -21.80 14.78
CA THR A 458 0.52 -20.80 15.84
C THR A 458 0.07 -19.46 15.28
N ILE A 459 -0.99 -18.88 15.87
CA ILE A 459 -1.52 -17.55 15.53
C ILE A 459 -1.29 -16.63 16.72
N TYR A 460 -0.74 -15.46 16.47
CA TYR A 460 -0.55 -14.38 17.44
C TYR A 460 -1.56 -13.26 17.23
N TYR A 461 -1.97 -12.65 18.34
CA TYR A 461 -2.91 -11.53 18.40
C TYR A 461 -2.31 -10.39 19.23
N ASP A 462 -2.74 -9.15 18.97
CA ASP A 462 -2.29 -7.95 19.69
C ASP A 462 -2.78 -7.90 21.14
N SER A 463 -3.92 -8.54 21.42
CA SER A 463 -4.50 -8.55 22.76
C SER A 463 -4.93 -9.95 23.18
N LYS A 464 -4.92 -10.19 24.50
CA LYS A 464 -5.48 -11.42 25.09
C LYS A 464 -6.95 -11.59 24.75
N GLN A 465 -7.70 -10.49 24.76
CA GLN A 465 -9.12 -10.46 24.46
C GLN A 465 -9.41 -10.94 23.03
N ASP A 466 -8.65 -10.46 22.04
CA ASP A 466 -8.80 -10.86 20.64
C ASP A 466 -8.51 -12.35 20.44
N ARG A 467 -7.44 -12.85 21.08
CA ARG A 467 -7.13 -14.28 21.11
C ARG A 467 -8.27 -15.08 21.72
N GLU A 468 -8.83 -14.63 22.84
CA GLU A 468 -9.92 -15.31 23.56
C GLU A 468 -11.19 -15.38 22.73
N ILE A 469 -11.55 -14.31 22.02
CA ILE A 469 -12.66 -14.28 21.05
C ILE A 469 -12.42 -15.32 19.95
N ALA A 470 -11.21 -15.33 19.36
CA ALA A 470 -10.89 -16.27 18.29
C ALA A 470 -10.92 -17.74 18.76
N LEU A 471 -10.39 -18.01 19.95
CA LEU A 471 -10.44 -19.35 20.54
C LEU A 471 -11.86 -19.80 20.85
N GLN A 472 -12.74 -18.89 21.25
CA GLN A 472 -14.16 -19.21 21.48
C GLN A 472 -14.84 -19.66 20.19
N GLU A 473 -14.67 -18.91 19.10
CA GLU A 473 -15.20 -19.27 17.77
C GLU A 473 -14.67 -20.62 17.26
N MET A 474 -13.39 -20.91 17.52
CA MET A 474 -12.79 -22.21 17.21
C MET A 474 -13.42 -23.35 18.02
N ARG A 475 -13.62 -23.18 19.33
CA ARG A 475 -14.27 -24.18 20.18
C ARG A 475 -15.71 -24.43 19.74
N ASP A 476 -16.45 -23.37 19.40
CA ASP A 476 -17.82 -23.47 18.93
C ASP A 476 -17.90 -24.18 17.57
N ALA A 477 -16.96 -23.90 16.66
CA ALA A 477 -16.86 -24.61 15.40
C ALA A 477 -16.55 -26.11 15.58
N ALA A 478 -15.65 -26.45 16.50
CA ALA A 478 -15.31 -27.84 16.82
C ALA A 478 -16.50 -28.60 17.44
N ALA A 479 -17.35 -27.92 18.21
CA ALA A 479 -18.56 -28.52 18.80
C ALA A 479 -19.61 -28.88 17.74
N ILE A 480 -19.76 -28.05 16.70
CA ILE A 480 -20.77 -28.22 15.63
C ILE A 480 -20.34 -29.25 14.57
N GLY A 481 -19.03 -29.34 14.27
CA GLY A 481 -18.51 -30.02 13.08
C GLY A 481 -18.65 -31.54 13.02
N GLY A 482 -19.01 -32.25 14.11
CA GLY A 482 -19.28 -33.70 14.14
C GLY A 482 -18.14 -34.65 13.69
N THR A 483 -17.06 -34.13 13.11
CA THR A 483 -15.96 -34.85 12.46
C THR A 483 -14.63 -34.46 13.11
N TRP A 484 -14.56 -34.69 14.42
CA TRP A 484 -13.30 -34.89 15.13
C TRP A 484 -13.57 -35.84 16.28
N THR A 485 -13.34 -37.14 16.03
CA THR A 485 -13.48 -38.23 17.00
C THR A 485 -12.13 -38.54 17.66
N GLY A 486 -11.36 -37.51 17.99
CA GLY A 486 -10.20 -37.59 18.88
C GLY A 486 -10.61 -37.06 20.25
N GLY A 487 -10.46 -37.87 21.30
CA GLY A 487 -11.00 -37.64 22.66
C GLY A 487 -10.39 -36.49 23.46
N ASP A 488 -10.00 -35.38 22.84
CA ASP A 488 -9.20 -34.35 23.51
C ASP A 488 -9.47 -32.91 23.01
N ARG A 489 -10.71 -32.45 23.17
CA ARG A 489 -11.22 -31.19 22.58
C ARG A 489 -10.60 -29.90 23.16
N ASP A 490 -9.77 -29.96 24.21
CA ASP A 490 -9.09 -28.80 24.81
C ASP A 490 -7.57 -28.96 25.01
N HIS A 491 -7.00 -30.18 25.12
CA HIS A 491 -5.57 -30.34 25.42
C HIS A 491 -4.63 -30.17 24.20
N ALA A 492 -5.18 -30.05 22.99
CA ALA A 492 -4.38 -29.79 21.78
C ALA A 492 -4.04 -28.31 21.58
N ILE A 493 -4.81 -27.39 22.17
CA ILE A 493 -4.56 -25.94 22.06
C ILE A 493 -3.61 -25.53 23.17
N THR A 494 -2.45 -24.96 22.81
CA THR A 494 -1.51 -24.41 23.78
C THR A 494 -1.33 -22.91 23.59
N LEU A 495 -1.28 -22.17 24.70
CA LEU A 495 -1.07 -20.73 24.68
C LEU A 495 0.42 -20.42 24.70
N ASP A 496 0.81 -19.38 23.98
CA ASP A 496 2.19 -18.89 23.92
C ASP A 496 2.23 -17.39 24.25
N ASP A 497 2.47 -17.09 25.52
CA ASP A 497 2.65 -15.71 26.03
C ASP A 497 4.15 -15.39 26.24
N SER A 498 5.06 -16.11 25.56
CA SER A 498 6.50 -15.90 25.71
C SER A 498 7.02 -14.62 25.05
N TYR A 499 6.18 -13.95 24.28
CA TYR A 499 6.45 -12.69 23.57
C TYR A 499 5.73 -11.52 24.27
N PRO A 500 6.43 -10.44 24.66
CA PRO A 500 5.84 -9.37 25.47
C PRO A 500 4.63 -8.66 24.85
N ASP A 501 4.68 -8.46 23.53
CA ASP A 501 3.71 -7.64 22.79
C ASP A 501 2.80 -8.47 21.87
N ALA A 502 2.76 -9.80 22.04
CA ALA A 502 1.97 -10.69 21.20
C ALA A 502 1.47 -11.91 21.97
N PHE A 503 0.19 -12.24 21.80
CA PHE A 503 -0.46 -13.34 22.52
C PHE A 503 -0.75 -14.50 21.57
N GLY A 504 0.00 -15.60 21.71
CA GLY A 504 -0.05 -16.74 20.81
C GLY A 504 -1.04 -17.81 21.23
N ALA A 505 -1.58 -18.52 20.23
CA ALA A 505 -2.31 -19.77 20.37
C ALA A 505 -1.84 -20.77 19.30
N ARG A 506 -1.29 -21.91 19.72
CA ARG A 506 -1.00 -23.06 18.87
C ARG A 506 -2.25 -23.91 18.78
N VAL A 507 -2.77 -24.09 17.57
CA VAL A 507 -4.05 -24.76 17.30
C VAL A 507 -3.87 -25.81 16.20
N PRO A 508 -4.69 -26.88 16.19
CA PRO A 508 -4.72 -27.81 15.06
C PRO A 508 -5.03 -27.08 13.75
N GLU A 509 -4.29 -27.39 12.69
CA GLU A 509 -4.46 -26.72 11.40
C GLU A 509 -5.85 -26.98 10.80
N THR A 510 -6.40 -28.17 11.00
CA THR A 510 -7.77 -28.53 10.60
C THR A 510 -8.80 -27.55 11.15
N LEU A 511 -8.62 -27.12 12.40
CA LEU A 511 -9.52 -26.19 13.06
C LEU A 511 -9.33 -24.76 12.54
N MET A 512 -8.07 -24.32 12.40
CA MET A 512 -7.75 -23.03 11.80
C MET A 512 -8.33 -22.91 10.38
N ARG A 513 -8.11 -23.92 9.53
CA ARG A 513 -8.64 -23.97 8.15
C ARG A 513 -10.16 -23.90 8.14
N MET A 514 -10.83 -24.72 8.97
CA MET A 514 -12.29 -24.72 9.03
C MET A 514 -12.86 -23.34 9.34
N VAL A 515 -12.26 -22.64 10.32
CA VAL A 515 -12.84 -21.41 10.88
C VAL A 515 -12.45 -20.16 10.07
N TYR A 516 -11.21 -20.07 9.61
CA TYR A 516 -10.72 -18.90 8.85
C TYR A 516 -10.86 -19.05 7.34
N ILE A 517 -10.88 -20.27 6.81
CA ILE A 517 -10.90 -20.48 5.35
C ILE A 517 -12.25 -21.05 4.92
N ASP A 518 -12.64 -22.21 5.42
CA ASP A 518 -13.77 -22.94 4.85
C ASP A 518 -15.11 -22.23 5.13
N LYS A 519 -15.35 -21.81 6.37
CA LYS A 519 -16.57 -21.11 6.80
C LYS A 519 -16.66 -19.65 6.36
N GLN A 520 -15.52 -18.97 6.19
CA GLN A 520 -15.50 -17.54 5.82
C GLN A 520 -15.67 -17.36 4.32
N ASP A 521 -16.34 -16.31 3.90
CA ASP A 521 -16.24 -15.87 2.50
C ASP A 521 -14.92 -15.09 2.33
N ILE A 522 -14.00 -15.65 1.53
CA ILE A 522 -12.65 -15.11 1.32
C ILE A 522 -12.57 -14.16 0.12
N GLN A 523 -13.70 -13.77 -0.49
CA GLN A 523 -13.70 -12.70 -1.47
C GLN A 523 -13.19 -11.42 -0.83
N PHE A 524 -12.36 -10.67 -1.56
CA PHE A 524 -11.76 -9.48 -0.96
C PHE A 524 -12.82 -8.49 -0.50
N GLN A 525 -12.62 -7.98 0.71
CA GLN A 525 -13.32 -6.82 1.22
C GLN A 525 -12.63 -5.53 0.77
N ALA A 526 -13.38 -4.45 0.59
CA ALA A 526 -12.86 -3.15 0.19
C ALA A 526 -11.83 -2.64 1.20
N GLY A 527 -10.61 -2.35 0.72
CA GLY A 527 -9.46 -1.97 1.52
C GLY A 527 -8.62 -3.14 2.05
N TRP A 528 -9.02 -4.39 1.83
CA TRP A 528 -8.27 -5.62 2.16
C TRP A 528 -7.70 -6.32 0.93
N GLU A 529 -7.88 -5.73 -0.26
CA GLU A 529 -7.41 -6.34 -1.48
C GLU A 529 -5.88 -6.33 -1.55
N THR A 530 -5.30 -7.45 -1.97
CA THR A 530 -3.84 -7.58 -2.08
C THR A 530 -3.28 -7.01 -3.38
N GLY A 531 -4.13 -6.78 -4.40
CA GLY A 531 -3.67 -6.44 -5.75
C GLY A 531 -3.00 -7.61 -6.48
N ARG A 532 -3.31 -8.85 -6.05
CA ARG A 532 -2.88 -10.09 -6.70
C ARG A 532 -4.07 -10.98 -7.04
N HIS A 533 -3.87 -11.82 -8.03
CA HIS A 533 -4.81 -12.88 -8.40
C HIS A 533 -4.74 -14.03 -7.39
N SER A 534 -5.74 -14.90 -7.43
CA SER A 534 -5.83 -16.07 -6.56
C SER A 534 -4.83 -17.13 -7.05
N GLU A 535 -3.96 -17.61 -6.16
CA GLU A 535 -2.86 -18.50 -6.53
C GLU A 535 -2.69 -19.64 -5.50
N PRO A 536 -3.39 -20.77 -5.68
CA PRO A 536 -3.39 -21.87 -4.71
C PRO A 536 -2.00 -22.42 -4.37
N ALA A 537 -1.08 -22.45 -5.33
CA ALA A 537 0.28 -22.92 -5.09
C ALA A 537 1.03 -22.07 -4.04
N PHE A 538 0.84 -20.75 -4.03
CA PHE A 538 1.44 -19.90 -2.99
C PHE A 538 0.73 -20.06 -1.64
N MET A 539 -0.55 -20.47 -1.64
CA MET A 539 -1.27 -20.78 -0.41
C MET A 539 -0.71 -22.05 0.25
N ASP A 540 -0.49 -23.11 -0.52
CA ASP A 540 0.14 -24.35 -0.02
C ASP A 540 1.55 -24.08 0.50
N MET A 541 2.34 -23.24 -0.19
CA MET A 541 3.66 -22.83 0.29
C MET A 541 3.60 -22.08 1.63
N ASN A 542 2.59 -21.24 1.84
CA ASN A 542 2.37 -20.56 3.12
C ASN A 542 1.99 -21.55 4.22
N LEU A 543 1.14 -22.54 3.92
CA LEU A 543 0.79 -23.64 4.84
C LEU A 543 2.04 -24.44 5.22
N HIS A 544 2.88 -24.83 4.24
CA HIS A 544 4.13 -25.54 4.51
C HIS A 544 5.07 -24.73 5.40
N ALA A 545 5.19 -23.42 5.15
CA ALA A 545 6.04 -22.54 5.94
C ALA A 545 5.61 -22.50 7.42
N VAL A 546 4.32 -22.30 7.69
CA VAL A 546 3.81 -22.20 9.09
C VAL A 546 3.79 -23.54 9.84
N ARG A 547 3.87 -24.67 9.12
CA ARG A 547 3.98 -26.02 9.71
C ARG A 547 5.41 -26.37 10.11
N ASP A 548 6.42 -25.74 9.51
CA ASP A 548 7.82 -26.10 9.73
C ASP A 548 8.31 -25.60 11.10
N GLU A 549 8.14 -26.42 12.14
CA GLU A 549 8.60 -26.13 13.50
C GLU A 549 10.14 -26.10 13.61
N LYS A 550 10.88 -26.63 12.63
CA LYS A 550 12.35 -26.58 12.61
C LYS A 550 12.87 -25.30 11.98
N SER A 551 12.00 -24.51 11.34
CA SER A 551 12.39 -23.25 10.72
C SER A 551 12.95 -22.28 11.75
N ASN A 552 14.06 -21.64 11.41
CA ASN A 552 14.67 -20.59 12.21
C ASN A 552 14.96 -19.37 11.32
N PRO A 553 14.27 -18.23 11.52
CA PRO A 553 13.26 -17.99 12.55
C PRO A 553 11.95 -18.75 12.30
N ARG A 554 11.21 -19.03 13.38
CA ARG A 554 9.97 -19.80 13.31
C ARG A 554 8.89 -19.00 12.57
N VAL A 555 8.35 -19.58 11.50
CA VAL A 555 7.23 -18.98 10.75
C VAL A 555 5.93 -19.20 11.51
N VAL A 556 5.16 -18.13 11.72
CA VAL A 556 3.88 -18.15 12.44
C VAL A 556 2.86 -17.26 11.71
N LEU A 557 1.62 -17.26 12.19
CA LEU A 557 0.60 -16.32 11.76
C LEU A 557 0.45 -15.18 12.76
N TYR A 558 0.13 -13.99 12.26
CA TYR A 558 -0.18 -12.82 13.07
C TYR A 558 -1.47 -12.18 12.57
N GLN A 559 -2.44 -11.98 13.47
CA GLN A 559 -3.72 -11.33 13.16
C GLN A 559 -3.55 -9.81 13.21
N TYR A 560 -3.47 -9.20 12.04
CA TYR A 560 -3.25 -7.75 11.86
C TYR A 560 -4.55 -6.92 11.97
N ASP A 561 -5.73 -7.54 11.86
CA ASP A 561 -6.99 -6.82 12.03
C ASP A 561 -7.32 -6.61 13.52
N ALA A 562 -6.95 -5.44 14.03
CA ALA A 562 -7.27 -5.01 15.40
C ALA A 562 -8.77 -4.85 15.69
N THR A 563 -9.65 -4.93 14.68
CA THR A 563 -11.11 -4.74 14.86
C THR A 563 -11.90 -6.04 14.76
N ASN A 564 -11.33 -7.06 14.11
CA ASN A 564 -11.98 -8.35 13.92
C ASN A 564 -10.95 -9.48 13.98
N PRO A 565 -10.83 -10.16 15.14
CA PRO A 565 -9.87 -11.25 15.28
C PRO A 565 -10.15 -12.42 14.34
N MET A 566 -11.37 -12.54 13.81
CA MET A 566 -11.77 -13.60 12.87
C MET A 566 -11.67 -13.20 11.39
N ASN A 567 -11.12 -12.03 11.07
CA ASN A 567 -10.94 -11.64 9.67
C ASN A 567 -9.80 -12.46 9.04
N PRO A 568 -10.09 -13.30 8.02
CA PRO A 568 -9.05 -14.12 7.41
C PRO A 568 -8.08 -13.31 6.53
N HIS A 569 -8.49 -12.14 6.04
CA HIS A 569 -7.61 -11.23 5.30
C HIS A 569 -6.59 -10.51 6.20
N GLY A 570 -6.85 -10.48 7.51
CA GLY A 570 -5.93 -9.93 8.50
C GLY A 570 -4.80 -10.88 8.91
N LEU A 571 -4.88 -12.16 8.56
CA LEU A 571 -3.80 -13.10 8.85
C LEU A 571 -2.59 -12.83 7.95
N LEU A 572 -1.48 -12.45 8.56
CA LEU A 572 -0.19 -12.24 7.91
C LEU A 572 0.77 -13.37 8.26
N ILE A 573 1.66 -13.71 7.32
CA ILE A 573 2.85 -14.49 7.65
C ILE A 573 3.75 -13.62 8.52
N ALA A 574 4.25 -14.19 9.60
CA ALA A 574 5.09 -13.52 10.58
C ALA A 574 6.25 -14.41 11.02
N TYR A 575 7.26 -13.80 11.61
CA TYR A 575 8.29 -14.51 12.36
C TYR A 575 8.11 -14.31 13.85
N ALA A 576 8.21 -15.40 14.59
CA ALA A 576 8.42 -15.39 16.04
C ALA A 576 9.93 -15.54 16.27
N GLU A 577 10.60 -14.42 16.58
CA GLU A 577 12.06 -14.33 16.61
C GLU A 577 12.58 -14.08 18.02
N GLU A 578 13.70 -14.72 18.33
CA GLU A 578 14.50 -14.47 19.52
C GLU A 578 15.94 -14.15 19.11
N TRP A 579 16.50 -13.05 19.62
CA TRP A 579 17.89 -12.68 19.38
C TRP A 579 18.48 -11.90 20.55
N THR A 580 19.80 -11.90 20.66
CA THR A 580 20.52 -11.17 21.72
C THR A 580 20.94 -9.80 21.19
N ALA A 581 20.57 -8.73 21.91
CA ALA A 581 20.89 -7.37 21.48
C ALA A 581 22.42 -7.15 21.39
N PRO A 582 22.95 -6.55 20.30
CA PRO A 582 24.37 -6.31 20.18
C PRO A 582 24.83 -5.42 21.34
N HIS A 583 25.94 -5.81 21.98
CA HIS A 583 26.49 -5.15 23.17
C HIS A 583 25.61 -5.22 24.44
N SER A 584 24.65 -6.14 24.50
CA SER A 584 23.80 -6.38 25.66
C SER A 584 23.55 -7.88 25.88
N SER A 585 23.37 -8.31 27.13
CA SER A 585 22.92 -9.67 27.45
C SER A 585 21.40 -9.82 27.36
N LYS A 586 20.67 -8.75 27.00
CA LYS A 586 19.22 -8.77 26.88
C LYS A 586 18.79 -9.56 25.64
N VAL A 587 18.02 -10.60 25.89
CA VAL A 587 17.28 -11.34 24.87
C VAL A 587 16.05 -10.53 24.46
N VAL A 588 15.90 -10.32 23.16
CA VAL A 588 14.76 -9.67 22.53
C VAL A 588 13.90 -10.75 21.90
N ARG A 589 12.61 -10.79 22.25
CA ARG A 589 11.60 -11.68 21.67
C ARG A 589 10.54 -10.83 21.00
N THR A 590 10.29 -11.06 19.72
CA THR A 590 9.29 -10.32 18.95
C THR A 590 8.53 -11.23 18.00
N VAL A 591 7.24 -10.97 17.82
CA VAL A 591 6.47 -11.51 16.70
C VAL A 591 6.20 -10.38 15.73
N LYS A 592 6.67 -10.51 14.49
CA LYS A 592 6.52 -9.46 13.48
C LYS A 592 6.09 -10.04 12.14
N PRO A 593 5.09 -9.44 11.48
CA PRO A 593 4.78 -9.78 10.09
C PRO A 593 5.98 -9.65 9.18
N VAL A 594 5.99 -10.42 8.10
CA VAL A 594 7.07 -10.40 7.12
C VAL A 594 6.71 -9.56 5.90
N VAL A 595 7.72 -8.85 5.38
CA VAL A 595 7.68 -8.08 4.13
C VAL A 595 8.77 -8.57 3.18
N SER A 596 8.79 -8.07 1.95
CA SER A 596 9.92 -8.38 1.04
C SER A 596 11.22 -7.76 1.58
N ASP A 597 12.29 -8.54 1.59
CA ASP A 597 13.64 -8.15 1.98
C ASP A 597 14.45 -7.62 0.78
N PHE A 598 15.70 -7.24 1.02
CA PHE A 598 16.67 -6.95 -0.03
C PHE A 598 17.40 -8.24 -0.41
N ASP A 599 17.02 -8.81 -1.56
CA ASP A 599 17.72 -9.97 -2.07
C ASP A 599 19.12 -9.54 -2.51
N THR A 600 20.15 -10.10 -1.89
CA THR A 600 21.52 -9.85 -2.35
C THR A 600 21.67 -10.35 -3.77
N PHE A 601 22.08 -9.49 -4.70
CA PHE A 601 22.24 -9.87 -6.11
C PHE A 601 23.68 -10.30 -6.39
N THR A 602 24.65 -9.42 -6.13
CA THR A 602 26.09 -9.74 -6.12
C THR A 602 26.85 -8.75 -5.22
N VAL A 603 28.02 -9.15 -4.73
CA VAL A 603 28.90 -8.32 -3.90
C VAL A 603 30.28 -8.30 -4.54
N GLY A 604 30.80 -7.09 -4.77
CA GLY A 604 32.13 -6.90 -5.34
C GLY A 604 33.12 -6.31 -4.37
N SER A 605 34.38 -6.68 -4.56
CA SER A 605 35.47 -6.24 -3.71
C SER A 605 36.75 -5.98 -4.48
N LYS A 606 37.61 -5.16 -3.88
CA LYS A 606 38.98 -4.90 -4.31
C LYS A 606 39.91 -5.19 -3.14
N GLY A 607 40.90 -6.06 -3.37
CA GLY A 607 41.88 -6.47 -2.36
C GLY A 607 41.47 -7.64 -1.46
N MET A 608 40.30 -8.25 -1.69
CA MET A 608 39.87 -9.45 -0.99
C MET A 608 40.30 -10.73 -1.71
N ARG A 609 40.47 -11.83 -0.96
CA ARG A 609 40.66 -13.18 -1.49
C ARG A 609 39.43 -14.02 -1.22
N TYR A 610 39.09 -14.89 -2.17
CA TYR A 610 37.94 -15.79 -2.09
C TYR A 610 38.38 -17.24 -2.15
N GLU A 611 37.61 -18.10 -1.50
CA GLU A 611 37.79 -19.54 -1.54
C GLU A 611 37.06 -20.17 -2.74
N ARG A 612 37.42 -21.40 -3.10
CA ARG A 612 36.77 -22.12 -4.19
C ARG A 612 35.36 -22.53 -3.81
N LEU A 613 34.47 -22.57 -4.81
CA LEU A 613 33.15 -23.16 -4.63
C LEU A 613 33.23 -24.62 -4.15
N PRO A 614 32.33 -25.04 -3.25
CA PRO A 614 32.19 -26.45 -2.88
C PRO A 614 31.89 -27.33 -4.11
N PRO A 615 32.42 -28.57 -4.19
CA PRO A 615 32.27 -29.42 -5.38
C PRO A 615 30.82 -29.71 -5.80
N ASP A 616 29.92 -29.85 -4.83
CA ASP A 616 28.48 -30.02 -5.03
C ASP A 616 27.82 -28.80 -5.68
N GLN A 617 28.27 -27.59 -5.31
CA GLN A 617 27.81 -26.35 -5.93
C GLN A 617 28.37 -26.19 -7.35
N MET A 618 29.62 -26.61 -7.60
CA MET A 618 30.20 -26.62 -8.95
C MET A 618 29.44 -27.59 -9.88
N GLU A 619 29.02 -28.75 -9.38
CA GLU A 619 28.16 -29.66 -10.15
C GLU A 619 26.80 -29.01 -10.48
N LEU A 620 26.22 -28.28 -9.52
CA LEU A 620 24.97 -27.57 -9.71
C LEU A 620 25.09 -26.41 -10.70
N GLU A 621 26.23 -25.70 -10.68
CA GLU A 621 26.60 -24.66 -11.65
C GLU A 621 26.59 -25.21 -13.08
N LEU A 622 27.31 -26.32 -13.33
CA LEU A 622 27.35 -26.98 -14.64
C LEU A 622 25.97 -27.51 -15.06
N TRP A 623 25.22 -28.10 -14.12
CA TRP A 623 23.85 -28.54 -14.37
C TRP A 623 22.93 -27.39 -14.78
N SER A 624 23.09 -26.20 -14.17
CA SER A 624 22.29 -25.03 -14.51
C SER A 624 22.59 -24.52 -15.93
N LEU A 625 23.84 -24.58 -16.37
CA LEU A 625 24.23 -24.28 -17.75
C LEU A 625 23.63 -25.27 -18.75
N ASP A 626 23.65 -26.57 -18.44
CA ASP A 626 23.08 -27.60 -19.32
C ASP A 626 21.57 -27.42 -19.52
N ARG A 627 20.84 -27.16 -18.43
CA ARG A 627 19.41 -26.86 -18.50
C ARG A 627 19.13 -25.55 -19.21
N THR A 628 19.99 -24.55 -19.05
CA THR A 628 19.90 -23.29 -19.80
C THR A 628 20.06 -23.54 -21.31
N ARG A 629 21.00 -24.41 -21.71
CA ARG A 629 21.21 -24.76 -23.13
C ARG A 629 19.96 -25.37 -23.74
N GLU A 630 19.33 -26.30 -23.02
CA GLU A 630 18.07 -26.92 -23.45
C GLU A 630 16.96 -25.89 -23.63
N ILE A 631 16.83 -24.95 -22.69
CA ILE A 631 15.89 -23.82 -22.80
C ILE A 631 16.19 -22.99 -24.05
N LEU A 632 17.44 -22.57 -24.28
CA LEU A 632 17.78 -21.74 -25.44
C LEU A 632 17.57 -22.46 -26.78
N SER A 633 17.77 -23.78 -26.82
CA SER A 633 17.53 -24.59 -28.02
C SER A 633 16.05 -24.74 -28.41
N GLN A 634 15.11 -24.39 -27.52
CA GLN A 634 13.67 -24.57 -27.70
C GLN A 634 12.90 -23.26 -27.44
N PRO A 635 13.09 -22.21 -28.25
CA PRO A 635 12.41 -20.93 -28.02
C PRO A 635 10.87 -21.11 -28.05
N ASN A 636 10.18 -20.38 -27.17
CA ASN A 636 8.72 -20.34 -27.12
C ASN A 636 8.26 -19.00 -26.49
N SER A 637 6.95 -18.83 -26.29
CA SER A 637 6.37 -17.61 -25.71
C SER A 637 6.39 -17.55 -24.17
N ASP A 638 6.81 -18.63 -23.50
CA ASP A 638 6.79 -18.71 -22.04
C ASP A 638 7.91 -17.83 -21.45
N SER A 639 7.66 -17.21 -20.29
CA SER A 639 8.69 -16.50 -19.54
C SER A 639 9.78 -17.45 -19.03
N TRP A 640 10.97 -16.89 -18.75
CA TRP A 640 12.09 -17.64 -18.19
C TRP A 640 11.69 -18.42 -16.93
N THR A 641 10.99 -17.76 -16.01
CA THR A 641 10.50 -18.38 -14.76
C THR A 641 9.62 -19.59 -15.04
N SER A 642 8.64 -19.45 -15.95
CA SER A 642 7.71 -20.53 -16.30
C SER A 642 8.43 -21.74 -16.90
N ARG A 643 9.47 -21.49 -17.70
CA ARG A 643 10.27 -22.54 -18.32
C ARG A 643 11.17 -23.24 -17.30
N TRP A 644 11.77 -22.47 -16.38
CA TRP A 644 12.62 -23.04 -15.34
C TRP A 644 11.83 -23.84 -14.29
N LEU A 645 10.59 -23.45 -13.99
CA LEU A 645 9.69 -24.25 -13.13
C LEU A 645 9.43 -25.65 -13.71
N LYS A 646 9.38 -25.80 -15.04
CA LYS A 646 9.29 -27.10 -15.70
C LYS A 646 10.55 -27.94 -15.47
N VAL A 647 11.74 -27.32 -15.61
CA VAL A 647 13.04 -27.95 -15.31
C VAL A 647 13.08 -28.46 -13.86
N LEU A 648 12.65 -27.64 -12.89
CA LEU A 648 12.58 -28.05 -11.49
C LEU A 648 11.59 -29.19 -11.25
N SER A 649 10.42 -29.15 -11.90
CA SER A 649 9.41 -30.21 -11.81
C SER A 649 9.96 -31.54 -12.33
N GLU A 650 10.68 -31.53 -13.45
CA GLU A 650 11.30 -32.71 -14.04
C GLU A 650 12.46 -33.24 -13.19
N ALA A 651 13.32 -32.34 -12.69
CA ALA A 651 14.40 -32.71 -11.77
C ALA A 651 13.86 -33.35 -10.48
N ALA A 652 12.77 -32.81 -9.93
CA ALA A 652 12.10 -33.38 -8.77
C ALA A 652 11.52 -34.78 -9.03
N LYS A 653 10.93 -35.02 -10.22
CA LYS A 653 10.46 -36.36 -10.65
C LYS A 653 11.60 -37.36 -10.78
N GLN A 654 12.80 -36.89 -11.14
CA GLN A 654 14.01 -37.71 -11.21
C GLN A 654 14.70 -37.88 -9.85
N GLY A 655 14.13 -37.34 -8.77
CA GLY A 655 14.66 -37.47 -7.41
C GLY A 655 15.81 -36.52 -7.07
N ARG A 656 16.16 -35.56 -7.92
CA ARG A 656 17.21 -34.56 -7.63
C ARG A 656 16.66 -33.55 -6.62
N LYS A 657 17.18 -33.59 -5.39
CA LYS A 657 16.87 -32.61 -4.32
C LYS A 657 18.18 -32.14 -3.69
N PRO A 658 18.84 -31.12 -4.26
CA PRO A 658 20.06 -30.57 -3.69
C PRO A 658 19.79 -30.01 -2.29
N GLU A 659 20.71 -30.23 -1.36
CA GLU A 659 20.65 -29.63 -0.04
C GLU A 659 20.98 -28.14 -0.17
N VAL A 660 20.05 -27.28 0.23
CA VAL A 660 20.24 -25.83 0.19
C VAL A 660 20.74 -25.38 1.56
N PRO A 661 21.92 -24.74 1.67
CA PRO A 661 22.39 -24.22 2.95
C PRO A 661 21.43 -23.16 3.52
N PRO A 662 21.49 -22.87 4.84
CA PRO A 662 20.58 -21.93 5.50
C PRO A 662 20.44 -20.56 4.82
N TYR A 663 21.54 -20.00 4.32
CA TYR A 663 21.57 -18.72 3.62
C TYR A 663 21.69 -18.89 2.10
N GLY A 664 21.43 -20.07 1.55
CA GLY A 664 21.66 -20.36 0.14
C GLY A 664 23.11 -20.70 -0.18
N PHE A 665 23.42 -20.75 -1.47
CA PHE A 665 24.72 -21.16 -1.99
C PHE A 665 25.75 -20.01 -1.93
N GLY A 666 27.03 -20.36 -2.10
CA GLY A 666 28.14 -19.43 -2.05
C GLY A 666 29.46 -20.12 -1.74
N ASP A 667 30.56 -19.48 -2.15
CA ASP A 667 31.89 -19.87 -1.68
C ASP A 667 32.01 -19.60 -0.16
N PRO A 668 32.88 -20.31 0.56
CA PRO A 668 32.98 -20.18 2.02
C PRO A 668 33.22 -18.74 2.51
N THR A 669 33.98 -17.93 1.76
CA THR A 669 34.21 -16.53 2.10
C THR A 669 32.93 -15.72 1.92
N SER A 670 32.31 -15.76 0.74
CA SER A 670 31.06 -15.04 0.46
C SER A 670 29.93 -15.47 1.39
N TYR A 671 29.80 -16.76 1.69
CA TYR A 671 28.81 -17.29 2.62
C TYR A 671 29.00 -16.71 4.03
N GLY A 672 30.25 -16.66 4.51
CA GLY A 672 30.57 -16.03 5.80
C GLY A 672 30.24 -14.53 5.83
N LEU A 673 30.52 -13.79 4.75
CA LEU A 673 30.14 -12.37 4.66
C LEU A 673 28.62 -12.18 4.72
N ILE A 674 27.86 -13.04 4.02
CA ILE A 674 26.40 -13.03 4.05
C ILE A 674 25.85 -13.29 5.45
N GLU A 675 26.40 -14.27 6.16
CA GLU A 675 26.00 -14.53 7.55
C GLU A 675 26.20 -13.28 8.43
N GLN A 676 27.31 -12.57 8.27
CA GLN A 676 27.60 -11.37 9.06
C GLN A 676 26.69 -10.19 8.69
N VAL A 677 26.35 -9.98 7.41
CA VAL A 677 25.44 -8.88 7.02
C VAL A 677 24.00 -9.18 7.47
N ILE A 678 23.58 -10.45 7.47
CA ILE A 678 22.28 -10.87 8.04
C ILE A 678 22.25 -10.54 9.54
N LYS A 679 23.32 -10.86 10.29
CA LYS A 679 23.43 -10.49 11.72
C LYS A 679 23.41 -8.98 11.92
N ALA A 680 24.15 -8.22 11.10
CA ALA A 680 24.21 -6.76 11.18
C ALA A 680 22.86 -6.09 10.90
N THR A 681 22.01 -6.70 10.05
CA THR A 681 20.69 -6.19 9.67
C THR A 681 19.52 -6.86 10.39
N GLN A 682 19.79 -7.76 11.35
CA GLN A 682 18.80 -8.60 12.02
C GLN A 682 17.61 -7.84 12.59
N VAL A 683 17.83 -6.65 13.15
CA VAL A 683 16.75 -5.79 13.72
C VAL A 683 15.67 -5.45 12.70
N SER A 684 16.09 -5.21 11.45
CA SER A 684 15.20 -4.89 10.33
C SER A 684 14.82 -6.12 9.50
N GLY A 685 15.62 -7.19 9.59
CA GLY A 685 15.54 -8.34 8.69
C GLY A 685 15.80 -7.97 7.23
N ALA A 686 16.53 -6.88 6.96
CA ALA A 686 16.66 -6.33 5.61
C ALA A 686 17.39 -7.24 4.63
N VAL A 687 18.31 -8.08 5.11
CA VAL A 687 18.89 -9.17 4.34
C VAL A 687 18.67 -10.45 5.14
N ARG A 688 18.10 -11.47 4.50
CA ARG A 688 17.79 -12.76 5.16
C ARG A 688 18.42 -13.95 4.47
N HIS A 689 18.96 -13.77 3.27
CA HIS A 689 19.55 -14.84 2.49
C HIS A 689 20.70 -14.35 1.61
N GLY A 690 21.42 -15.31 1.06
CA GLY A 690 22.61 -15.12 0.26
C GLY A 690 22.34 -14.64 -1.14
N ALA A 691 23.44 -14.52 -1.88
CA ALA A 691 23.49 -13.79 -3.13
C ALA A 691 22.97 -14.61 -4.32
N GLU A 692 22.15 -13.99 -5.16
CA GLU A 692 21.58 -14.58 -6.37
C GLU A 692 22.65 -15.03 -7.38
N CYS A 693 23.83 -14.40 -7.37
CA CYS A 693 24.97 -14.84 -8.18
C CYS A 693 25.38 -16.30 -7.91
N PHE A 694 25.02 -16.87 -6.75
CA PHE A 694 25.23 -18.28 -6.42
C PHE A 694 23.96 -19.12 -6.49
N ASN A 695 22.80 -18.55 -6.84
CA ASN A 695 21.55 -19.30 -6.93
C ASN A 695 21.49 -20.14 -8.23
N PHE A 696 22.23 -21.26 -8.23
CA PHE A 696 22.34 -22.18 -9.36
C PHE A 696 21.11 -23.06 -9.55
N LEU A 697 20.37 -23.34 -8.47
CA LEU A 697 19.17 -24.19 -8.51
C LEU A 697 18.02 -23.49 -9.23
N PHE A 698 17.85 -22.20 -8.98
CA PHE A 698 16.76 -21.41 -9.53
C PHE A 698 17.24 -20.01 -9.97
N PRO A 699 18.00 -19.90 -11.07
CA PRO A 699 18.41 -18.62 -11.64
C PRO A 699 17.16 -17.81 -11.99
N GLN A 700 16.92 -16.72 -11.28
CA GLN A 700 15.68 -15.95 -11.43
C GLN A 700 15.74 -15.01 -12.64
N GLU A 701 14.59 -14.39 -12.95
CA GLU A 701 14.54 -13.28 -13.90
C GLU A 701 15.41 -12.10 -13.43
N LEU A 702 15.92 -11.34 -14.40
CA LEU A 702 16.66 -10.10 -14.13
C LEU A 702 15.64 -8.98 -13.90
N ASP A 703 15.93 -8.11 -12.94
CA ASP A 703 15.02 -7.04 -12.54
C ASP A 703 15.22 -5.78 -13.40
N SER A 704 14.20 -4.95 -13.42
CA SER A 704 14.26 -3.64 -14.09
C SER A 704 15.02 -2.58 -13.29
N GLU A 705 15.20 -2.79 -11.99
CA GLU A 705 15.82 -1.83 -11.07
C GLU A 705 16.64 -2.57 -10.01
N TYR A 706 17.78 -1.98 -9.62
CA TYR A 706 18.73 -2.51 -8.66
C TYR A 706 19.14 -1.41 -7.67
N LEU A 707 19.34 -1.80 -6.41
CA LEU A 707 19.95 -0.94 -5.39
C LEU A 707 21.45 -1.23 -5.35
N ILE A 708 22.27 -0.22 -5.65
CA ILE A 708 23.73 -0.28 -5.52
C ILE A 708 24.13 0.44 -4.24
N VAL A 709 24.83 -0.26 -3.36
CA VAL A 709 25.43 0.29 -2.13
C VAL A 709 26.92 0.44 -2.34
N TRP A 710 27.43 1.67 -2.34
CA TRP A 710 28.82 2.00 -2.61
C TRP A 710 29.21 3.36 -2.03
N HIS A 711 30.36 3.43 -1.35
CA HIS A 711 30.87 4.66 -0.71
C HIS A 711 31.48 5.67 -1.69
N GLY A 712 31.65 5.31 -2.96
CA GLY A 712 32.18 6.23 -3.97
C GLY A 712 31.15 7.20 -4.54
N PHE A 713 29.86 7.09 -4.20
CA PHE A 713 28.85 8.06 -4.60
C PHE A 713 29.02 9.38 -3.85
N SER A 714 28.74 10.51 -4.51
CA SER A 714 28.92 11.85 -3.92
C SER A 714 27.87 12.23 -2.88
N GLY A 715 26.75 11.49 -2.81
CA GLY A 715 25.62 11.76 -1.94
C GLY A 715 25.47 10.72 -0.83
N LYS A 716 24.29 10.08 -0.77
CA LYS A 716 24.12 8.89 0.05
C LYS A 716 24.98 7.77 -0.52
N PRO A 717 25.54 6.87 0.30
CA PRO A 717 26.36 5.75 -0.18
C PRO A 717 25.52 4.63 -0.82
N TRP A 718 24.40 4.98 -1.47
CA TRP A 718 23.56 4.09 -2.26
C TRP A 718 22.72 4.84 -3.29
N GLU A 719 22.46 4.19 -4.42
CA GLU A 719 21.64 4.70 -5.53
C GLU A 719 20.84 3.56 -6.18
N TYR A 720 19.71 3.92 -6.80
CA TYR A 720 18.91 2.99 -7.61
C TYR A 720 19.27 3.17 -9.08
N HIS A 721 19.52 2.07 -9.77
CA HIS A 721 19.91 2.04 -11.18
C HIS A 721 19.04 1.02 -11.92
N ASP A 722 18.74 1.30 -13.19
CA ASP A 722 18.15 0.28 -14.07
C ASP A 722 19.22 -0.75 -14.48
N GLN A 723 18.82 -1.77 -15.24
CA GLN A 723 19.75 -2.81 -15.70
C GLN A 723 20.95 -2.23 -16.48
N GLN A 724 20.73 -1.24 -17.36
CA GLN A 724 21.81 -0.64 -18.15
C GLN A 724 22.79 0.14 -17.27
N GLY A 725 22.26 0.91 -16.31
CA GLY A 725 23.05 1.62 -15.31
C GLY A 725 23.88 0.67 -14.45
N LEU A 726 23.31 -0.46 -14.04
CA LEU A 726 24.05 -1.50 -13.31
C LEU A 726 25.18 -2.08 -14.14
N LEU A 727 24.92 -2.51 -15.38
CA LEU A 727 25.96 -3.07 -16.25
C LEU A 727 27.12 -2.09 -16.46
N LYS A 728 26.80 -0.82 -16.71
CA LYS A 728 27.80 0.26 -16.82
C LYS A 728 28.61 0.40 -15.54
N PHE A 729 27.95 0.47 -14.38
CA PHE A 729 28.61 0.56 -13.08
C PHE A 729 29.58 -0.61 -12.85
N LEU A 730 29.15 -1.84 -13.12
CA LEU A 730 29.98 -3.04 -12.93
C LEU A 730 31.25 -2.99 -13.79
N ARG A 731 31.13 -2.61 -15.07
CA ARG A 731 32.28 -2.48 -15.99
C ARG A 731 33.28 -1.42 -15.54
N GLU A 732 32.79 -0.26 -15.11
CA GLU A 732 33.64 0.80 -14.53
C GLU A 732 34.40 0.29 -13.29
N ARG A 733 33.74 -0.52 -12.43
CA ARG A 733 34.38 -1.12 -11.27
C ARG A 733 35.40 -2.21 -11.66
N ILE A 734 35.18 -3.00 -12.71
CA ILE A 734 36.18 -3.95 -13.24
C ILE A 734 37.45 -3.18 -13.65
N ALA A 735 37.31 -2.07 -14.37
CA ALA A 735 38.43 -1.23 -14.79
C ALA A 735 39.23 -0.65 -13.61
N GLU A 736 38.57 -0.42 -12.47
CA GLU A 736 39.19 0.01 -11.22
C GLU A 736 39.83 -1.13 -10.40
N GLY A 737 39.74 -2.37 -10.89
CA GLY A 737 40.33 -3.56 -10.27
C GLY A 737 39.43 -4.23 -9.23
N TYR A 738 38.13 -3.99 -9.25
CA TYR A 738 37.17 -4.79 -8.48
C TYR A 738 36.93 -6.15 -9.14
N CYS A 739 36.58 -7.13 -8.32
CA CYS A 739 36.15 -8.47 -8.73
C CYS A 739 34.84 -8.82 -8.01
N PHE A 740 33.99 -9.63 -8.65
CA PHE A 740 32.70 -10.06 -8.10
C PHE A 740 32.23 -11.35 -8.79
N PRO A 741 31.49 -12.23 -8.08
CA PRO A 741 30.90 -13.42 -8.68
C PRO A 741 29.69 -13.05 -9.56
N LEU A 742 29.46 -13.86 -10.60
CA LEU A 742 28.28 -13.81 -11.46
C LEU A 742 27.58 -15.16 -11.44
N ASN A 743 26.26 -15.17 -11.62
CA ASN A 743 25.59 -16.43 -11.94
C ASN A 743 25.99 -16.85 -13.37
N PRO A 744 26.40 -18.11 -13.61
CA PRO A 744 26.83 -18.58 -14.93
C PRO A 744 25.74 -18.46 -16.01
N VAL A 745 24.47 -18.44 -15.61
CA VAL A 745 23.34 -18.31 -16.53
C VAL A 745 23.20 -16.90 -17.09
N TRP A 746 23.58 -15.86 -16.33
CA TRP A 746 23.42 -14.46 -16.76
C TRP A 746 24.16 -14.14 -18.08
N PRO A 747 25.47 -14.44 -18.24
CA PRO A 747 26.18 -14.13 -19.49
C PRO A 747 25.71 -14.95 -20.68
N VAL A 748 25.10 -16.12 -20.46
CA VAL A 748 24.53 -16.89 -21.57
C VAL A 748 23.13 -16.39 -21.96
N ARG A 749 22.40 -15.81 -21.01
CA ARG A 749 21.03 -15.36 -21.18
C ARG A 749 20.94 -13.96 -21.78
N ASP A 750 21.90 -13.10 -21.51
CA ASP A 750 21.83 -11.68 -21.83
C ASP A 750 23.18 -11.15 -22.35
N PRO A 751 23.23 -10.53 -23.54
CA PRO A 751 24.48 -10.04 -24.15
C PRO A 751 25.21 -9.01 -23.28
N GLY A 752 24.48 -8.14 -22.56
CA GLY A 752 25.09 -7.14 -21.68
C GLY A 752 25.79 -7.79 -20.49
N TRP A 753 25.24 -8.87 -19.96
CA TRP A 753 25.90 -9.68 -18.92
C TRP A 753 27.10 -10.47 -19.47
N TYR A 754 27.07 -10.90 -20.73
CA TYR A 754 28.25 -11.49 -21.39
C TYR A 754 29.40 -10.49 -21.48
N GLU A 755 29.13 -9.24 -21.82
CA GLU A 755 30.16 -8.19 -21.84
C GLU A 755 30.84 -8.04 -20.46
N VAL A 756 30.05 -7.97 -19.37
CA VAL A 756 30.58 -7.91 -18.00
C VAL A 756 31.45 -9.13 -17.67
N TYR A 757 30.99 -10.34 -18.03
CA TYR A 757 31.73 -11.58 -17.85
C TYR A 757 33.06 -11.56 -18.62
N SER A 758 33.04 -11.17 -19.89
CA SER A 758 34.23 -11.13 -20.75
C SER A 758 35.29 -10.16 -20.22
N GLU A 759 34.87 -9.01 -19.67
CA GLU A 759 35.76 -8.03 -19.05
C GLU A 759 36.36 -8.55 -17.73
N LEU A 760 35.58 -9.27 -16.92
CA LEU A 760 36.10 -9.95 -15.72
C LEU A 760 37.16 -11.00 -16.07
N VAL A 761 36.91 -11.83 -17.08
CA VAL A 761 37.85 -12.86 -17.54
C VAL A 761 39.14 -12.21 -18.08
N ALA A 762 39.02 -11.12 -18.83
CA ALA A 762 40.17 -10.38 -19.36
C ALA A 762 40.97 -9.63 -18.27
N SER A 763 40.34 -9.27 -17.15
CA SER A 763 40.95 -8.50 -16.08
C SER A 763 42.05 -9.27 -15.36
N GLN A 764 43.26 -8.70 -15.33
CA GLN A 764 44.39 -9.26 -14.58
C GLN A 764 44.12 -9.31 -13.07
N ALA A 765 43.35 -8.34 -12.55
CA ALA A 765 43.01 -8.27 -11.12
C ALA A 765 42.03 -9.37 -10.69
N ALA A 766 41.09 -9.75 -11.57
CA ALA A 766 40.06 -10.75 -11.28
C ALA A 766 40.48 -12.19 -11.61
N ARG A 767 41.59 -12.41 -12.32
CA ARG A 767 42.00 -13.75 -12.79
C ARG A 767 42.03 -14.82 -11.69
N SER A 768 42.61 -14.50 -10.53
CA SER A 768 42.70 -15.47 -9.43
C SER A 768 41.35 -15.74 -8.76
N THR A 769 40.48 -14.73 -8.69
CA THR A 769 39.15 -14.87 -8.07
C THR A 769 38.16 -15.56 -9.02
N MET A 770 38.26 -15.31 -10.33
CA MET A 770 37.47 -16.01 -11.35
C MET A 770 37.71 -17.51 -11.31
N ALA A 771 38.96 -17.94 -11.11
CA ALA A 771 39.29 -19.37 -10.93
C ALA A 771 38.74 -19.98 -9.62
N CYS A 772 38.25 -19.17 -8.68
CA CYS A 772 37.56 -19.66 -7.48
C CYS A 772 36.07 -19.92 -7.73
N TRP A 773 35.43 -19.11 -8.58
CA TRP A 773 34.00 -19.16 -8.86
C TRP A 773 33.63 -19.94 -10.10
N PHE A 774 34.49 -19.98 -11.12
CA PHE A 774 34.21 -20.63 -12.40
C PHE A 774 35.24 -21.72 -12.70
N PRO A 775 34.87 -23.01 -12.72
CA PRO A 775 35.73 -24.05 -13.26
C PRO A 775 35.98 -23.85 -14.76
N GLU A 776 37.10 -24.39 -15.26
CA GLU A 776 37.44 -24.31 -16.69
C GLU A 776 36.34 -24.85 -17.61
N ASP A 777 35.64 -25.91 -17.19
CA ASP A 777 34.50 -26.47 -17.93
C ASP A 777 33.32 -25.47 -18.00
N ALA A 778 33.00 -24.78 -16.91
CA ALA A 778 31.94 -23.76 -16.91
C ALA A 778 32.29 -22.60 -17.84
N MET A 779 33.53 -22.09 -17.79
CA MET A 779 34.00 -21.03 -18.69
C MET A 779 33.90 -21.45 -20.17
N SER A 780 34.35 -22.66 -20.49
CA SER A 780 34.26 -23.23 -21.84
C SER A 780 32.81 -23.34 -22.33
N ARG A 781 31.88 -23.76 -21.46
CA ARG A 781 30.45 -23.87 -21.78
C ARG A 781 29.80 -22.51 -22.00
N ILE A 782 30.11 -21.51 -21.18
CA ILE A 782 29.61 -20.13 -21.34
C ILE A 782 30.01 -19.60 -22.72
N GLU A 783 31.29 -19.71 -23.08
CA GLU A 783 31.80 -19.27 -24.39
C GLU A 783 31.13 -20.01 -25.55
N SER A 784 31.05 -21.34 -25.47
CA SER A 784 30.39 -22.15 -26.50
C SER A 784 28.92 -21.79 -26.66
N MET A 785 28.20 -21.54 -25.56
CA MET A 785 26.78 -21.21 -25.60
C MET A 785 26.53 -19.80 -26.10
N HIS A 786 27.39 -18.84 -25.77
CA HIS A 786 27.28 -17.49 -26.32
C HIS A 786 27.52 -17.47 -27.84
N GLN A 787 28.45 -18.30 -28.34
CA GLN A 787 28.64 -18.47 -29.79
C GLN A 787 27.43 -19.12 -30.48
N GLU A 788 26.77 -20.07 -29.82
CA GLU A 788 25.59 -20.76 -30.35
C GLU A 788 24.32 -19.89 -30.26
N PHE A 789 24.18 -19.11 -29.19
CA PHE A 789 23.02 -18.29 -28.86
C PHE A 789 23.44 -16.84 -28.53
N PRO A 790 23.89 -16.05 -29.51
CA PRO A 790 24.47 -14.71 -29.26
C PRO A 790 23.48 -13.70 -28.68
N GLU A 791 22.20 -13.81 -29.03
CA GLU A 791 21.12 -12.96 -28.51
C GLU A 791 20.61 -13.45 -27.14
N GLY A 792 21.11 -14.58 -26.64
CA GLY A 792 20.66 -15.21 -25.40
C GLY A 792 19.17 -15.57 -25.41
N PHE A 793 18.49 -15.33 -24.28
CA PHE A 793 17.09 -15.68 -24.11
C PHE A 793 16.17 -14.56 -24.58
N HIS A 794 15.27 -14.88 -25.50
CA HIS A 794 14.16 -14.03 -25.92
C HIS A 794 12.86 -14.84 -25.95
N SER A 795 11.76 -14.26 -25.48
CA SER A 795 10.43 -14.86 -25.64
C SER A 795 9.94 -14.59 -27.06
N MET A 796 9.43 -15.61 -27.76
CA MET A 796 8.79 -15.37 -29.05
C MET A 796 7.52 -14.55 -28.83
N GLU A 797 7.44 -13.36 -29.44
CA GLU A 797 6.23 -12.55 -29.41
C GLU A 797 5.03 -13.40 -29.87
N SER A 798 4.05 -13.58 -28.98
CA SER A 798 2.75 -14.07 -29.41
C SER A 798 2.23 -13.04 -30.40
N SER A 799 1.89 -13.49 -31.61
CA SER A 799 1.12 -12.68 -32.56
C SER A 799 -0.10 -12.11 -31.85
N GLN A 800 -0.01 -10.82 -31.48
CA GLN A 800 -1.04 -9.96 -30.90
C GLN A 800 -1.98 -10.63 -29.88
N SER A 801 -1.55 -10.65 -28.62
CA SER A 801 -2.46 -10.28 -27.53
C SER A 801 -1.90 -9.04 -26.88
N THR A 802 -2.52 -7.90 -27.17
CA THR A 802 -2.39 -6.64 -26.44
C THR A 802 -2.27 -6.92 -24.93
N PRO A 803 -1.42 -6.20 -24.17
CA PRO A 803 -1.39 -6.37 -22.72
C PRO A 803 -2.80 -6.19 -22.16
N PRO A 804 -3.16 -6.76 -21.00
CA PRO A 804 -4.37 -6.35 -20.30
C PRO A 804 -4.14 -4.93 -19.76
N GLY A 805 -4.17 -3.95 -20.65
CA GLY A 805 -4.57 -2.59 -20.32
C GLY A 805 -6.00 -2.64 -19.81
N ASN A 806 -6.31 -1.76 -18.87
CA ASN A 806 -7.65 -1.61 -18.33
C ASN A 806 -8.67 -1.74 -19.47
N LYS A 807 -9.62 -2.67 -19.35
CA LYS A 807 -10.73 -2.79 -20.31
C LYS A 807 -11.52 -1.48 -20.46
N GLU A 808 -11.37 -0.52 -19.53
CA GLU A 808 -11.94 0.83 -19.61
C GLU A 808 -11.22 1.76 -20.61
N ASP A 809 -9.93 1.60 -20.88
CA ASP A 809 -9.17 2.52 -21.74
C ASP A 809 -9.29 2.15 -23.24
N VAL A 810 -9.37 0.85 -23.55
CA VAL A 810 -9.49 0.35 -24.94
C VAL A 810 -10.89 0.60 -25.53
N GLU A 811 -11.95 0.53 -24.71
CA GLU A 811 -13.30 0.88 -25.15
C GLU A 811 -13.43 2.39 -25.43
N GLN A 812 -12.79 3.25 -24.64
CA GLN A 812 -12.82 4.70 -24.87
C GLN A 812 -12.01 5.14 -26.10
N GLU A 813 -10.92 4.44 -26.41
CA GLU A 813 -10.10 4.73 -27.59
C GLU A 813 -10.77 4.22 -28.89
N GLN A 814 -11.45 3.07 -28.85
CA GLN A 814 -12.28 2.60 -29.97
C GLN A 814 -13.53 3.46 -30.20
N LEU A 815 -14.17 3.99 -29.14
CA LEU A 815 -15.27 4.96 -29.25
C LEU A 815 -14.80 6.34 -29.76
N ARG A 816 -13.58 6.77 -29.44
CA ARG A 816 -12.96 7.97 -30.03
C ARG A 816 -12.68 7.79 -31.52
N LEU A 817 -12.09 6.66 -31.93
CA LEU A 817 -11.76 6.39 -33.33
C LEU A 817 -13.02 6.25 -34.22
N GLN A 818 -14.10 5.68 -33.68
CA GLN A 818 -15.40 5.60 -34.39
C GLN A 818 -16.12 6.95 -34.48
N SER A 819 -15.93 7.85 -33.51
CA SER A 819 -16.54 9.20 -33.56
C SER A 819 -15.76 10.17 -34.47
N THR A 820 -14.44 10.04 -34.59
CA THR A 820 -13.65 10.81 -35.56
C THR A 820 -13.87 10.37 -37.01
N GLY A 821 -14.04 9.06 -37.27
CA GLY A 821 -14.36 8.54 -38.60
C GLY A 821 -15.75 8.95 -39.12
N ALA A 822 -16.72 9.10 -38.21
CA ALA A 822 -18.06 9.60 -38.55
C ALA A 822 -18.08 11.10 -38.87
N GLN A 823 -17.22 11.91 -38.24
CA GLN A 823 -17.12 13.35 -38.52
C GLN A 823 -16.40 13.67 -39.84
N GLU A 824 -15.47 12.82 -40.28
CA GLU A 824 -14.81 12.97 -41.59
C GLU A 824 -15.71 12.55 -42.76
N GLN A 825 -16.55 11.52 -42.60
CA GLN A 825 -17.53 11.15 -43.62
C GLN A 825 -18.69 12.16 -43.77
N LEU A 826 -19.07 12.87 -42.69
CA LEU A 826 -20.07 13.96 -42.75
C LEU A 826 -19.50 15.27 -43.34
N ARG A 827 -18.18 15.50 -43.25
CA ARG A 827 -17.52 16.63 -43.95
C ARG A 827 -17.35 16.40 -45.45
N LEU A 828 -17.11 15.16 -45.88
CA LEU A 828 -16.94 14.82 -47.30
C LEU A 828 -18.25 14.74 -48.10
N GLN A 829 -19.41 14.62 -47.42
CA GLN A 829 -20.73 14.66 -48.07
C GLN A 829 -21.33 16.07 -48.20
N SER A 830 -20.73 17.10 -47.60
CA SER A 830 -21.26 18.49 -47.64
C SER A 830 -20.55 19.43 -48.63
N THR A 831 -19.51 18.96 -49.34
CA THR A 831 -18.74 19.78 -50.31
C THR A 831 -18.91 19.36 -51.77
N GLY A 832 -19.96 18.58 -52.10
CA GLY A 832 -20.17 17.99 -53.42
C GLY A 832 -21.28 18.61 -54.28
N SER A 833 -21.63 19.89 -54.12
CA SER A 833 -22.67 20.53 -54.96
C SER A 833 -22.35 21.97 -55.34
N THR A 834 -21.32 22.17 -56.18
CA THR A 834 -21.21 23.36 -57.05
C THR A 834 -20.08 23.12 -58.03
N THR A 835 -20.40 22.72 -59.26
CA THR A 835 -19.92 23.27 -60.55
C THR A 835 -20.17 22.26 -61.68
N SER A 836 -20.86 22.75 -62.72
CA SER A 836 -20.98 22.20 -64.09
C SER A 836 -21.62 20.83 -64.25
#